data_AF-A0A0N1AAT0-F1
#
_entry.id   AF-A0A0N1AAT0-F1
#
_cell.length_a   1.000
_cell.length_b   1.000
_cell.length_c   1.000
_cell.angle_alpha   90.00
_cell.angle_beta   90.00
_cell.angle_gamma   90.00
#
_symmetry.space_group_name_H-M   'P 1'
#
loop_
_entity.id
_entity.type
_entity.pdbx_description
1 polymer ?
#
loop_
_entity_poly.entity_id
_entity_poly.type
_entity_poly.pdbx_seq_one_letter_code
_entity_poly.pdbx_strand_id
1 'polypeptide(L)'
;MLGDAVVDAALAPLQERLAALNDAPPEAEPGTLAAPATSGRRLRQVSVLFLDIVGSTQLIQHLDPEEVQAVFDGALAAFTAIVTRHGGEVLRYAGDNLKAAFGAHGTLGTREDDAERAVHCGLALLAEAARRGDAVQRTQGHGGFSARIGIHTGPAVRGGGVENDNSLSGLTVNIAARLEQAAAPGALLISQDTWALVRGGFEAMLQPPLAAKGVAAPLTCWQVQAARPASQAPRARGLPGAETPLIGRQAERALLAQALARVQAEGRPQAVTLIANAGVGKSRLLAEFQRNCAAQCPPGCLLAARSQPSGHLQPYGLWRDLLLRQLAIADGDSADLARHKLLQGLAPWLAQPDDPPPEALGHLVGLDFSASPAVQRLGSDARLLRDRAVLALRLWLQRLAAHHGAPVVLLLDDLHWADEASLDTLHTVLNKGSGALLALLGARPALLEQQPGWGQALLQHERLDLQALGAEEGRALTQALLHQVQPLPAALAALIEGRAEGNPFYAEELVGMLLDQGVLRRGSSPDAAWFFDAARLDPQRLPTTITGVLQARLDALDANDRRALQLASVVGPVFWDEALGALDAQSPKALPALHSKALVQARAVSTFEGTAEAAFQHHLLHQVTYSTVLKPQKREAHARAAAWLTQRVGDRGDEYLAITGEHCARAGEHRLAAEWFLRASRRAKARFAYTAALQYIDQAEAQAALAAQTTGLSPPELQHELLNRRVLICDSLALREQQEVAIDRLLALGEAEGQDHWVAEALASRSMLAYRTGRLPLAEAAARRGVEVAERIDDAKNATLSHITLAFMAVEQRSFEAARRGAAAALHWAVLARQRMREERDDIFEVQALLVQAHLHGALAEEGPRSEVLAHALALARPMNNPRLTCTCLEFVVESALDSADAATATVHINEAARLAADFGLPVQQAIAQSLRARCELLAGDLRQAAHTAADAAQRHRACNNIDGALKCQQLQAEALWRSGMSDAAIQLWREDAATLQQRGDEVSARALRLRLADAAAPTSAHVGGEPDTSATTAAALRSVLAELPFLQQAQALATAPFGLAARLAAWRVLHRAGHPAAAQQRALAAEELAQALNAHTDPAVRARVCSVLPWHRDVAAALAQTAEDRPPATVHF
;
A
#
# COMPACT_ATOMS: atom_id res chain seq x y z
N MET A 1 -20.58 -38.91 46.23
CA MET A 1 -20.87 -39.04 47.68
C MET A 1 -19.64 -38.59 48.46
N LEU A 2 -19.56 -37.31 48.77
CA LEU A 2 -18.79 -36.82 49.91
C LEU A 2 -19.89 -36.49 50.93
N GLY A 3 -19.94 -37.25 52.04
CA GLY A 3 -21.08 -37.25 52.96
C GLY A 3 -21.27 -35.95 53.73
N ASP A 4 -22.49 -35.78 54.26
CA ASP A 4 -23.01 -34.56 54.91
C ASP A 4 -22.08 -33.98 55.99
N ALA A 5 -21.26 -34.80 56.65
CA ALA A 5 -20.28 -34.36 57.64
C ALA A 5 -19.20 -33.38 57.11
N VAL A 6 -18.85 -33.44 55.82
CA VAL A 6 -17.86 -32.52 55.20
C VAL A 6 -18.53 -31.18 54.83
N VAL A 7 -19.82 -31.22 54.49
CA VAL A 7 -20.60 -30.03 54.14
C VAL A 7 -20.91 -29.23 55.40
N ASP A 8 -21.29 -29.88 56.49
CA ASP A 8 -21.60 -29.23 57.77
C ASP A 8 -20.36 -28.57 58.40
N ALA A 9 -19.19 -29.19 58.29
CA ALA A 9 -17.93 -28.62 58.78
C ALA A 9 -17.49 -27.35 58.01
N ALA A 10 -17.89 -27.22 56.74
CA ALA A 10 -17.59 -26.05 55.91
C ALA A 10 -18.63 -24.93 56.06
N LEU A 11 -19.86 -25.24 56.50
CA LEU A 11 -20.96 -24.29 56.65
C LEU A 11 -20.92 -23.52 57.97
N ALA A 12 -20.43 -24.12 59.05
CA ALA A 12 -20.39 -23.49 60.38
C ALA A 12 -19.63 -22.13 60.41
N PRO A 13 -18.43 -21.98 59.80
CA PRO A 13 -17.71 -20.69 59.82
C PRO A 13 -18.38 -19.62 58.95
N LEU A 14 -19.13 -20.03 57.92
CA LEU A 14 -19.83 -19.12 57.01
C LEU A 14 -21.13 -18.59 57.62
N GLN A 15 -21.82 -19.42 58.41
CA GLN A 15 -23.01 -19.02 59.15
C GLN A 15 -22.67 -18.07 60.32
N GLU A 16 -21.56 -18.30 61.03
CA GLU A 16 -21.03 -17.36 62.03
C GLU A 16 -20.68 -15.99 61.43
N ARG A 17 -20.08 -16.00 60.24
CA ARG A 17 -19.69 -14.77 59.53
C ARG A 17 -20.89 -14.02 58.95
N LEU A 18 -21.97 -14.73 58.62
CA LEU A 18 -23.24 -14.14 58.21
C LEU A 18 -24.02 -13.55 59.40
N ALA A 19 -23.98 -14.21 60.56
CA ALA A 19 -24.55 -13.67 61.81
C ALA A 19 -23.82 -12.40 62.27
N ALA A 20 -22.49 -12.38 62.18
CA ALA A 20 -21.67 -11.20 62.50
C ALA A 20 -21.90 -9.99 61.55
N LEU A 21 -22.38 -10.24 60.32
CA LEU A 21 -22.73 -9.19 59.36
C LEU A 21 -24.16 -8.65 59.56
N ASN A 22 -25.04 -9.42 60.20
CA ASN A 22 -26.43 -9.02 60.45
C ASN A 22 -26.64 -8.25 61.77
N ASP A 23 -25.67 -8.32 62.70
CA ASP A 23 -25.72 -7.62 64.01
C ASP A 23 -25.03 -6.23 64.02
N ALA A 24 -24.59 -5.72 62.88
CA ALA A 24 -24.03 -4.37 62.78
C ALA A 24 -25.14 -3.30 62.75
N PRO A 25 -25.14 -2.30 63.66
CA PRO A 25 -26.17 -1.27 63.69
C PRO A 25 -26.04 -0.28 62.49
N PRO A 26 -27.15 0.32 62.02
CA PRO A 26 -27.15 1.17 60.84
C PRO A 26 -26.70 2.59 61.19
N GLU A 27 -25.62 3.07 60.58
CA GLU A 27 -25.26 4.49 60.62
C GLU A 27 -25.76 5.25 59.38
N ALA A 28 -26.33 6.42 59.65
CA ALA A 28 -27.21 7.23 58.82
C ALA A 28 -26.58 7.91 57.59
N GLU A 29 -27.39 8.07 56.53
CA GLU A 29 -27.28 9.16 55.54
C GLU A 29 -28.43 10.18 55.75
N PRO A 30 -28.46 11.37 55.13
CA PRO A 30 -27.39 12.32 54.78
C PRO A 30 -27.73 13.76 55.25
N GLY A 31 -26.74 14.48 55.78
CA GLY A 31 -26.86 15.91 56.09
C GLY A 31 -26.50 16.78 54.88
N THR A 32 -27.52 17.40 54.28
CA THR A 32 -27.38 18.40 53.21
C THR A 32 -26.58 19.60 53.70
N LEU A 33 -25.39 19.84 53.13
CA LEU A 33 -24.68 21.12 53.23
C LEU A 33 -24.40 21.68 51.84
N ALA A 34 -24.81 22.93 51.69
CA ALA A 34 -24.78 23.72 50.48
C ALA A 34 -23.39 23.80 49.83
N ALA A 35 -23.41 23.91 48.50
CA ALA A 35 -22.23 24.18 47.67
C ALA A 35 -21.49 25.45 48.13
N PRO A 36 -20.16 25.40 48.30
CA PRO A 36 -19.36 26.61 48.25
C PRO A 36 -18.96 26.86 46.79
N ALA A 37 -19.48 27.94 46.21
CA ALA A 37 -18.85 28.57 45.06
C ALA A 37 -17.44 29.01 45.47
N THR A 38 -16.42 28.20 45.15
CA THR A 38 -15.01 28.57 45.33
C THR A 38 -14.43 28.97 43.97
N SER A 39 -14.58 30.25 43.65
CA SER A 39 -13.62 30.94 42.80
C SER A 39 -12.29 31.06 43.57
N GLY A 40 -11.17 30.73 42.92
CA GLY A 40 -9.95 31.52 43.08
C GLY A 40 -8.61 30.85 43.41
N ARG A 41 -8.51 29.58 43.82
CA ARG A 41 -7.19 28.96 44.10
C ARG A 41 -7.14 27.48 43.73
N ARG A 42 -6.31 27.09 42.74
CA ARG A 42 -6.03 25.68 42.40
C ARG A 42 -4.54 25.42 42.35
N LEU A 43 -4.07 24.40 43.07
CA LEU A 43 -2.72 23.86 42.94
C LEU A 43 -2.67 23.07 41.63
N ARG A 44 -1.77 23.44 40.72
CA ARG A 44 -1.58 22.75 39.43
C ARG A 44 -0.09 22.60 39.14
N GLN A 45 0.27 21.52 38.46
CA GLN A 45 1.61 21.39 37.90
C GLN A 45 1.69 22.26 36.65
N VAL A 46 2.69 23.14 36.60
CA VAL A 46 2.91 24.07 35.49
C VAL A 46 4.39 24.15 35.16
N SER A 47 4.72 24.45 33.92
CA SER A 47 6.08 24.80 33.50
C SER A 47 6.18 26.31 33.37
N VAL A 48 7.02 26.94 34.19
CA VAL A 48 7.21 28.39 34.21
C VAL A 48 8.49 28.73 33.45
N LEU A 49 8.39 29.63 32.48
CA LEU A 49 9.49 30.15 31.68
C LEU A 49 9.74 31.61 32.07
N PHE A 50 10.98 31.93 32.40
CA PHE A 50 11.48 33.30 32.52
C PHE A 50 12.49 33.57 31.42
N LEU A 51 12.39 34.74 30.81
CA LEU A 51 13.32 35.26 29.83
C LEU A 51 13.71 36.68 30.23
N ASP A 52 15.00 36.97 30.15
CA ASP A 52 15.59 38.31 30.34
C ASP A 52 16.43 38.66 29.11
N ILE A 53 16.33 39.90 28.62
CA ILE A 53 17.11 40.39 27.49
C ILE A 53 18.44 40.94 28.01
N VAL A 54 19.53 40.27 27.67
CA VAL A 54 20.90 40.70 27.99
C VAL A 54 21.33 41.79 27.00
N GLY A 55 22.02 42.82 27.51
CA GLY A 55 22.49 43.96 26.72
C GLY A 55 21.57 45.18 26.75
N SER A 56 20.44 45.10 27.48
CA SER A 56 19.46 46.19 27.61
C SER A 56 20.06 47.48 28.17
N THR A 57 20.91 47.39 29.19
CA THR A 57 21.57 48.55 29.82
C THR A 57 22.58 49.24 28.89
N GLN A 58 23.24 48.49 28.02
CA GLN A 58 24.18 49.07 27.03
C GLN A 58 23.44 49.76 25.89
N LEU A 59 22.31 49.21 25.45
CA LEU A 59 21.44 49.86 24.46
C LEU A 59 20.85 51.16 25.00
N ILE A 60 20.41 51.19 26.26
CA ILE A 60 19.91 52.40 26.95
C ILE A 60 20.97 53.52 27.06
N GLN A 61 22.27 53.17 27.07
CA GLN A 61 23.36 54.14 27.16
C GLN A 61 23.76 54.76 25.81
N HIS A 62 23.37 54.14 24.69
CA HIS A 62 23.88 54.48 23.36
C HIS A 62 22.82 54.82 22.32
N LEU A 63 21.55 54.50 22.56
CA LEU A 63 20.42 54.80 21.68
C LEU A 63 19.45 55.77 22.36
N ASP A 64 18.70 56.53 21.55
CA ASP A 64 17.66 57.40 22.09
C ASP A 64 16.55 56.56 22.76
N PRO A 65 15.90 57.04 23.84
CA PRO A 65 14.89 56.28 24.57
C PRO A 65 13.73 55.74 23.70
N GLU A 66 13.36 56.46 22.64
CA GLU A 66 12.33 56.04 21.67
C GLU A 66 12.80 54.87 20.79
N GLU A 67 14.08 54.85 20.40
CA GLU A 67 14.67 53.78 19.59
C GLU A 67 14.86 52.50 20.43
N VAL A 68 15.25 52.64 21.69
CA VAL A 68 15.35 51.55 22.65
C VAL A 68 13.98 50.91 22.90
N GLN A 69 12.94 51.73 23.09
CA GLN A 69 11.58 51.20 23.24
C GLN A 69 11.11 50.47 21.99
N ALA A 70 11.35 51.00 20.78
CA ALA A 70 10.97 50.34 19.54
C ALA A 70 11.65 48.96 19.36
N VAL A 71 12.91 48.84 19.76
CA VAL A 71 13.65 47.56 19.74
C VAL A 71 13.06 46.56 20.74
N PHE A 72 12.74 46.98 21.97
CA PHE A 72 12.14 46.10 22.97
C PHE A 72 10.72 45.70 22.65
N ASP A 73 9.86 46.63 22.21
CA ASP A 73 8.48 46.32 21.83
C ASP A 73 8.44 45.34 20.66
N GLY A 74 9.31 45.54 19.66
CA GLY A 74 9.46 44.61 18.55
C GLY A 74 9.93 43.22 19.01
N ALA A 75 10.86 43.14 19.96
CA ALA A 75 11.37 41.88 20.48
C ALA A 75 10.34 41.14 21.34
N LEU A 76 9.70 41.85 22.28
CA LEU A 76 8.66 41.30 23.16
C LEU A 76 7.43 40.85 22.37
N ALA A 77 7.03 41.58 21.32
CA ALA A 77 5.95 41.15 20.43
C ALA A 77 6.28 39.82 19.73
N ALA A 78 7.50 39.67 19.20
CA ALA A 78 7.94 38.42 18.58
C ALA A 78 8.06 37.27 19.58
N PHE A 79 8.60 37.53 20.77
CA PHE A 79 8.68 36.53 21.84
C PHE A 79 7.29 36.08 22.30
N THR A 80 6.33 37.00 22.38
CA THR A 80 4.94 36.69 22.72
C THR A 80 4.27 35.81 21.66
N ALA A 81 4.51 36.09 20.38
CA ALA A 81 4.02 35.26 19.28
C ALA A 81 4.61 33.83 19.34
N ILE A 82 5.90 33.70 19.67
CA ILE A 82 6.56 32.40 19.85
C ILE A 82 5.95 31.65 21.04
N VAL A 83 5.81 32.29 22.20
CA VAL A 83 5.19 31.69 23.39
C VAL A 83 3.76 31.20 23.09
N THR A 84 2.96 32.03 22.41
CA THR A 84 1.58 31.69 22.03
C THR A 84 1.51 30.55 21.01
N ARG A 85 2.41 30.53 20.01
CA ARG A 85 2.51 29.44 19.01
C ARG A 85 2.87 28.10 19.66
N HIS A 86 3.73 28.13 20.67
CA HIS A 86 4.04 26.96 21.48
C HIS A 86 2.99 26.72 22.58
N GLY A 87 1.85 27.42 22.56
CA GLY A 87 0.69 27.28 23.44
C GLY A 87 0.93 27.67 24.90
N GLY A 88 1.98 28.43 25.18
CA GLY A 88 2.20 29.06 26.47
C GLY A 88 1.41 30.37 26.59
N GLU A 89 1.17 30.80 27.81
CA GLU A 89 0.53 32.08 28.12
C GLU A 89 1.56 33.05 28.71
N VAL A 90 1.67 34.27 28.16
CA VAL A 90 2.49 35.32 28.76
C VAL A 90 1.73 35.91 29.94
N LEU A 91 2.28 35.76 31.14
CA LEU A 91 1.65 36.18 32.38
C LEU A 91 1.92 37.64 32.71
N ARG A 92 3.15 38.13 32.43
CA ARG A 92 3.58 39.48 32.76
C ARG A 92 4.81 39.89 31.95
N TYR A 93 4.84 41.16 31.56
CA TYR A 93 6.04 41.87 31.12
C TYR A 93 6.56 42.73 32.28
N ALA A 94 7.88 42.79 32.46
CA ALA A 94 8.51 43.67 33.43
C ALA A 94 9.77 44.30 32.81
N GLY A 95 9.60 45.40 32.08
CA GLY A 95 10.68 46.02 31.32
C GLY A 95 11.16 45.09 30.20
N ASP A 96 12.41 44.66 30.29
CA ASP A 96 13.09 43.73 29.38
C ASP A 96 12.85 42.24 29.71
N ASN A 97 12.05 41.94 30.74
CA ASN A 97 11.75 40.59 31.19
C ASN A 97 10.38 40.09 30.72
N LEU A 98 10.33 38.81 30.32
CA LEU A 98 9.12 38.08 29.94
C LEU A 98 8.92 36.87 30.84
N LYS A 99 7.73 36.78 31.45
CA LYS A 99 7.28 35.62 32.23
C LYS A 99 6.14 34.91 31.52
N ALA A 100 6.31 33.62 31.25
CA ALA A 100 5.29 32.78 30.64
C ALA A 100 5.04 31.50 31.45
N ALA A 101 3.85 30.91 31.28
CA ALA A 101 3.52 29.62 31.84
C ALA A 101 2.83 28.70 30.84
N PHE A 102 3.12 27.42 30.97
CA PHE A 102 2.53 26.32 30.22
C PHE A 102 1.73 25.45 31.21
N GLY A 103 0.51 25.04 30.83
CA GLY A 103 -0.41 24.31 31.71
C GLY A 103 -1.25 25.17 32.68
N ALA A 104 -1.20 26.50 32.53
CA ALA A 104 -1.89 27.44 33.43
C ALA A 104 -3.35 27.76 33.03
N HIS A 105 -3.76 27.54 31.77
CA HIS A 105 -5.01 28.05 31.22
C HIS A 105 -6.28 27.34 31.76
N GLY A 106 -7.40 28.07 31.82
CA GLY A 106 -8.69 27.56 32.33
C GLY A 106 -9.47 26.70 31.34
N THR A 107 -9.27 26.94 30.04
CA THR A 107 -10.05 26.31 28.95
C THR A 107 -9.32 25.18 28.20
N LEU A 108 -7.98 25.07 28.30
CA LEU A 108 -7.18 24.07 27.57
C LEU A 108 -6.58 22.95 28.44
N GLY A 109 -6.82 22.96 29.76
CA GLY A 109 -6.29 21.95 30.69
C GLY A 109 -4.76 21.95 30.82
N THR A 110 -4.25 21.19 31.78
CA THR A 110 -2.81 20.86 31.86
C THR A 110 -2.53 19.76 30.83
N ARG A 111 -1.53 19.96 29.97
CA ARG A 111 -1.15 19.02 28.91
C ARG A 111 0.16 18.33 29.30
N GLU A 112 0.28 17.06 28.94
CA GLU A 112 1.43 16.23 29.35
C GLU A 112 2.76 16.68 28.71
N ASP A 113 2.68 17.42 27.60
CA ASP A 113 3.80 17.98 26.86
C ASP A 113 4.14 19.43 27.25
N ASP A 114 3.53 19.99 28.30
CA ASP A 114 3.74 21.39 28.71
C ASP A 114 5.22 21.71 29.02
N ALA A 115 5.95 20.76 29.62
CA ALA A 115 7.38 20.90 29.89
C ALA A 115 8.22 20.86 28.60
N GLU A 116 7.90 19.96 27.68
CA GLU A 116 8.57 19.83 26.38
C GLU A 116 8.33 21.06 25.50
N ARG A 117 7.08 21.54 25.44
CA ARG A 117 6.71 22.78 24.75
C ARG A 117 7.36 24.01 25.34
N ALA A 118 7.49 24.09 26.67
CA ALA A 118 8.23 25.18 27.31
C ALA A 118 9.70 25.19 26.87
N VAL A 119 10.36 24.02 26.81
CA VAL A 119 11.77 23.91 26.40
C VAL A 119 11.95 24.20 24.91
N HIS A 120 11.08 23.69 24.04
CA HIS A 120 11.05 24.05 22.62
C HIS A 120 10.84 25.55 22.40
N CYS A 121 9.89 26.15 23.15
CA CYS A 121 9.65 27.58 23.14
C CYS A 121 10.91 28.35 23.54
N GLY A 122 11.59 27.92 24.61
CA GLY A 122 12.82 28.57 25.05
C GLY A 122 13.94 28.50 24.01
N LEU A 123 14.15 27.37 23.34
CA LEU A 123 15.12 27.29 22.24
C LEU A 123 14.75 28.21 21.06
N ALA A 124 13.46 28.28 20.70
CA ALA A 124 12.98 29.18 19.66
C ALA A 124 13.18 30.66 20.04
N LEU A 125 12.97 31.00 21.31
CA LEU A 125 13.21 32.35 21.85
C LEU A 125 14.70 32.73 21.80
N LEU A 126 15.62 31.82 22.11
CA LEU A 126 17.06 32.06 21.97
C LEU A 126 17.45 32.31 20.50
N ALA A 127 16.92 31.51 19.57
CA ALA A 127 17.17 31.68 18.14
C ALA A 127 16.62 33.01 17.60
N GLU A 128 15.43 33.43 18.07
CA GLU A 128 14.85 34.74 17.74
C GLU A 128 15.69 35.88 18.31
N ALA A 129 16.14 35.77 19.57
CA ALA A 129 16.99 36.77 20.21
C ALA A 129 18.31 36.95 19.46
N ALA A 130 18.96 35.85 19.05
CA ALA A 130 20.17 35.89 18.23
C ALA A 130 19.94 36.60 16.88
N ARG A 131 18.86 36.25 16.15
CA ARG A 131 18.52 36.88 14.87
C ARG A 131 18.30 38.40 14.99
N ARG A 132 17.66 38.81 16.10
CA ARG A 132 17.43 40.23 16.41
C ARG A 132 18.70 40.94 16.84
N GLY A 133 19.57 40.28 17.58
CA GLY A 133 20.90 40.80 17.89
C GLY A 133 21.71 41.09 16.63
N ASP A 134 21.69 40.18 15.65
CA ASP A 134 22.33 40.44 14.35
C ASP A 134 21.69 41.60 13.60
N ALA A 135 20.36 41.76 13.69
CA ALA A 135 19.65 42.87 13.05
C ALA A 135 19.98 44.22 13.72
N VAL A 136 20.02 44.28 15.05
CA VAL A 136 20.41 45.47 15.83
C VAL A 136 21.87 45.82 15.54
N GLN A 137 22.77 44.84 15.49
CA GLN A 137 24.17 45.07 15.11
C GLN A 137 24.31 45.63 13.69
N ARG A 138 23.49 45.16 12.74
CA ARG A 138 23.50 45.60 11.33
C ARG A 138 22.87 46.98 11.11
N THR A 139 21.82 47.31 11.85
CA THR A 139 21.04 48.53 11.65
C THR A 139 21.47 49.68 12.56
N GLN A 140 21.91 49.36 13.78
CA GLN A 140 22.23 50.33 14.83
C GLN A 140 23.70 50.26 15.27
N GLY A 141 24.52 49.34 14.73
CA GLY A 141 25.96 49.27 15.03
C GLY A 141 26.33 48.73 16.41
N HIS A 142 25.34 48.35 17.24
CA HIS A 142 25.53 47.90 18.61
C HIS A 142 25.37 46.38 18.76
N GLY A 143 26.37 45.73 19.34
CA GLY A 143 26.36 44.32 19.66
C GLY A 143 25.88 44.04 21.08
N GLY A 144 25.62 42.77 21.39
CA GLY A 144 25.33 42.35 22.76
C GLY A 144 23.86 42.16 23.11
N PHE A 145 22.92 42.39 22.17
CA PHE A 145 21.53 41.97 22.34
C PHE A 145 21.43 40.44 22.30
N SER A 146 21.11 39.83 23.44
CA SER A 146 20.93 38.38 23.59
C SER A 146 19.81 38.11 24.60
N ALA A 147 19.45 36.85 24.80
CA ALA A 147 18.49 36.46 25.83
C ALA A 147 19.06 35.34 26.69
N ARG A 148 18.65 35.29 27.96
CA ARG A 148 18.90 34.16 28.85
C ARG A 148 17.57 33.65 29.39
N ILE A 149 17.44 32.33 29.52
CA ILE A 149 16.15 31.68 29.78
C ILE A 149 16.28 30.65 30.91
N GLY A 150 15.30 30.64 31.81
CA GLY A 150 15.17 29.68 32.90
C GLY A 150 13.80 28.99 32.89
N ILE A 151 13.78 27.65 32.98
CA ILE A 151 12.53 26.88 33.00
C ILE A 151 12.51 25.88 34.15
N HIS A 152 11.43 25.93 34.94
CA HIS A 152 11.18 24.93 35.97
C HIS A 152 9.73 24.45 35.96
N THR A 153 9.56 23.14 36.09
CA THR A 153 8.25 22.47 36.16
C THR A 153 7.97 22.02 37.59
N GLY A 154 6.84 22.45 38.14
CA GLY A 154 6.46 22.09 39.51
C GLY A 154 5.06 22.59 39.91
N PRO A 155 4.61 22.30 41.13
CA PRO A 155 3.30 22.72 41.62
C PRO A 155 3.28 24.23 41.90
N ALA A 156 2.33 24.94 41.30
CA ALA A 156 2.08 26.36 41.58
C ALA A 156 0.59 26.63 41.80
N VAL A 157 0.29 27.66 42.60
CA VAL A 157 -1.09 28.08 42.87
C VAL A 157 -1.44 29.22 41.92
N ARG A 158 -2.54 29.05 41.17
CA ARG A 158 -3.13 30.11 40.35
C ARG A 158 -4.25 30.81 41.14
N GLY A 159 -4.16 32.13 41.24
CA GLY A 159 -5.17 33.03 41.81
C GLY A 159 -4.98 33.45 43.28
N GLY A 160 -5.36 34.70 43.57
CA GLY A 160 -5.46 35.28 44.92
C GLY A 160 -4.34 36.26 45.31
N GLY A 161 -4.66 37.56 45.27
CA GLY A 161 -3.82 38.72 45.62
C GLY A 161 -4.43 40.00 45.04
N VAL A 162 -3.85 41.18 45.31
CA VAL A 162 -4.34 42.51 44.83
C VAL A 162 -4.26 42.66 43.29
N GLU A 163 -3.60 41.74 42.58
CA GLU A 163 -3.49 41.70 41.12
C GLU A 163 -4.16 40.42 40.55
N ASN A 164 -5.39 40.55 40.03
CA ASN A 164 -6.19 39.71 39.09
C ASN A 164 -5.95 38.18 38.92
N ASP A 165 -6.91 37.51 38.26
CA ASP A 165 -6.95 36.04 37.97
C ASP A 165 -5.75 35.46 37.17
N ASN A 166 -4.77 36.28 36.78
CA ASN A 166 -3.57 35.87 36.03
C ASN A 166 -2.27 35.79 36.85
N SER A 167 -2.35 35.82 38.19
CA SER A 167 -1.19 35.66 39.06
C SER A 167 -0.89 34.18 39.38
N LEU A 168 0.36 33.78 39.12
CA LEU A 168 0.95 32.48 39.47
C LEU A 168 1.98 32.68 40.58
N SER A 169 1.75 32.03 41.72
CA SER A 169 2.57 32.15 42.94
C SER A 169 2.99 30.78 43.45
N GLY A 170 4.24 30.67 43.92
CA GLY A 170 4.78 29.43 44.48
C GLY A 170 6.30 29.31 44.29
N LEU A 171 6.89 28.30 44.94
CA LEU A 171 8.32 28.00 44.85
C LEU A 171 8.77 27.78 43.40
N THR A 172 7.88 27.25 42.56
CA THR A 172 8.13 26.99 41.12
C THR A 172 8.50 28.26 40.34
N VAL A 173 7.84 29.38 40.63
CA VAL A 173 8.12 30.67 39.98
C VAL A 173 9.50 31.19 40.40
N ASN A 174 9.82 31.06 41.70
CA ASN A 174 11.10 31.51 42.24
C ASN A 174 12.27 30.69 41.68
N ILE A 175 12.10 29.38 41.50
CA ILE A 175 13.14 28.50 40.92
C ILE A 175 13.38 28.85 39.44
N ALA A 176 12.32 29.03 38.64
CA ALA A 176 12.45 29.38 37.23
C ALA A 176 13.20 30.72 37.03
N ALA A 177 12.89 31.73 37.84
CA ALA A 177 13.60 33.02 37.81
C ALA A 177 15.08 32.88 38.21
N ARG A 178 15.43 31.98 39.14
CA ARG A 178 16.84 31.77 39.54
C ARG A 178 17.63 31.03 38.47
N LEU A 179 17.01 30.09 37.77
CA LEU A 179 17.62 29.42 36.62
C LEU A 179 17.91 30.42 35.49
N GLU A 180 17.01 31.37 35.23
CA GLU A 180 17.22 32.44 34.27
C GLU A 180 18.41 33.32 34.67
N GLN A 181 18.45 33.79 35.92
CA GLN A 181 19.54 34.63 36.42
C GLN A 181 20.92 33.95 36.39
N ALA A 182 20.94 32.62 36.58
CA ALA A 182 22.15 31.81 36.53
C ALA A 182 22.56 31.41 35.09
N ALA A 183 21.68 31.58 34.11
CA ALA A 183 21.96 31.25 32.73
C ALA A 183 22.92 32.28 32.11
N ALA A 184 23.93 31.80 31.39
CA ALA A 184 24.80 32.65 30.59
C ALA A 184 23.98 33.30 29.44
N PRO A 185 24.41 34.47 28.91
CA PRO A 185 23.77 35.06 27.74
C PRO A 185 23.73 34.07 26.57
N GLY A 186 22.55 33.87 25.97
CA GLY A 186 22.32 32.89 24.91
C GLY A 186 22.06 31.46 25.39
N ALA A 187 21.94 31.22 26.70
CA ALA A 187 21.73 29.89 27.27
C ALA A 187 20.33 29.70 27.87
N LEU A 188 19.88 28.44 27.86
CA LEU A 188 18.64 28.00 28.48
C LEU A 188 18.97 27.00 29.60
N LEU A 189 18.66 27.37 30.84
CA LEU A 189 18.80 26.49 32.00
C LEU A 189 17.46 25.91 32.43
N ILE A 190 17.46 24.61 32.73
CA ILE A 190 16.31 23.90 33.27
C ILE A 190 16.65 23.20 34.58
N SER A 191 15.66 23.05 35.45
CA SER A 191 15.79 22.25 36.68
C SER A 191 15.88 20.74 36.40
N GLN A 192 16.37 19.97 37.37
CA GLN A 192 16.28 18.51 37.38
C GLN A 192 14.85 17.99 37.13
N ASP A 193 13.84 18.62 37.71
CA ASP A 193 12.44 18.21 37.57
C ASP A 193 11.93 18.40 36.14
N THR A 194 12.31 19.51 35.49
CA THR A 194 12.04 19.72 34.06
C THR A 194 12.79 18.70 33.21
N TRP A 195 14.07 18.45 33.51
CA TRP A 195 14.90 17.50 32.76
C TRP A 195 14.36 16.07 32.81
N ALA A 196 13.87 15.62 33.97
CA ALA A 196 13.26 14.30 34.13
C ALA A 196 12.08 14.07 33.18
N LEU A 197 11.34 15.14 32.85
CA LEU A 197 10.19 15.10 31.95
C LEU A 197 10.57 15.18 30.46
N VAL A 198 11.72 15.79 30.12
CA VAL A 198 12.06 16.11 28.72
C VAL A 198 13.30 15.38 28.16
N ARG A 199 14.04 14.63 28.99
CA ARG A 199 15.34 13.99 28.65
C ARG A 199 15.38 13.12 27.39
N GLY A 200 14.23 12.68 26.86
CA GLY A 200 14.14 11.91 25.62
C GLY A 200 14.25 12.77 24.35
N GLY A 201 13.84 14.04 24.42
CA GLY A 201 13.69 14.94 23.28
C GLY A 201 14.78 16.01 23.13
N PHE A 202 15.68 16.18 24.12
CA PHE A 202 16.65 17.28 24.13
C PHE A 202 18.05 16.82 24.55
N GLU A 203 19.06 17.52 24.04
CA GLU A 203 20.45 17.41 24.48
C GLU A 203 20.72 18.47 25.55
N ALA A 204 21.26 18.06 26.69
CA ALA A 204 21.58 18.99 27.78
C ALA A 204 22.86 18.61 28.51
N MET A 205 23.55 19.62 29.04
CA MET A 205 24.79 19.49 29.80
C MET A 205 24.53 19.83 31.27
N LEU A 206 24.93 18.95 32.18
CA LEU A 206 24.83 19.17 33.62
C LEU A 206 25.67 20.39 34.04
N GLN A 207 25.10 21.26 34.85
CA GLN A 207 25.75 22.46 35.38
C GLN A 207 26.07 22.32 36.88
N PRO A 208 27.01 23.11 37.43
CA PRO A 208 27.29 23.14 38.86
C PRO A 208 26.02 23.43 39.69
N PRO A 209 25.83 22.79 40.86
CA PRO A 209 24.61 22.98 41.65
C PRO A 209 24.38 24.45 42.06
N LEU A 210 23.17 24.94 41.85
CA LEU A 210 22.80 26.33 42.09
C LEU A 210 22.16 26.50 43.48
N ALA A 211 22.76 27.31 44.35
CA ALA A 211 22.16 27.66 45.64
C ALA A 211 21.00 28.65 45.47
N ALA A 212 19.77 28.26 45.83
CA ALA A 212 18.60 29.13 45.79
C ALA A 212 18.09 29.44 47.20
N LYS A 213 17.94 30.73 47.52
CA LYS A 213 17.43 31.19 48.82
C LYS A 213 16.00 30.66 49.05
N GLY A 214 15.81 29.86 50.10
CA GLY A 214 14.52 29.22 50.43
C GLY A 214 14.39 27.75 50.00
N VAL A 215 15.42 27.18 49.35
CA VAL A 215 15.54 25.74 49.06
C VAL A 215 16.69 25.19 49.90
N ALA A 216 16.45 24.13 50.68
CA ALA A 216 17.42 23.61 51.65
C ALA A 216 18.63 22.89 51.01
N ALA A 217 18.50 22.39 49.78
CA ALA A 217 19.55 21.72 49.03
C ALA A 217 19.88 22.50 47.74
N PRO A 218 21.15 22.52 47.29
CA PRO A 218 21.53 23.09 45.99
C PRO A 218 20.74 22.45 44.84
N LEU A 219 20.22 23.27 43.93
CA LEU A 219 19.43 22.80 42.79
C LEU A 219 20.34 22.24 41.71
N THR A 220 20.09 21.02 41.28
CA THR A 220 20.70 20.47 40.07
C THR A 220 20.04 21.10 38.83
N CYS A 221 20.85 21.69 37.96
CA CYS A 221 20.42 22.37 36.75
C CYS A 221 21.14 21.84 35.51
N TRP A 222 20.45 21.91 34.38
CA TRP A 222 20.92 21.44 33.08
C TRP A 222 20.85 22.58 32.07
N GLN A 223 21.90 22.76 31.28
CA GLN A 223 21.88 23.67 30.14
C GLN A 223 21.44 22.91 28.90
N VAL A 224 20.30 23.28 28.33
CA VAL A 224 19.80 22.67 27.10
C VAL A 224 20.57 23.24 25.92
N GLN A 225 21.12 22.37 25.08
CA GLN A 225 21.93 22.73 23.92
C GLN A 225 21.10 22.74 22.64
N ALA A 226 20.30 21.70 22.42
CA ALA A 226 19.48 21.54 21.23
C ALA A 226 18.30 20.59 21.46
N ALA A 227 17.29 20.68 20.60
CA ALA A 227 16.27 19.66 20.45
C ALA A 227 16.79 18.53 19.56
N ARG A 228 16.52 17.27 19.93
CA ARG A 228 16.83 16.11 19.09
C ARG A 228 15.82 16.03 17.94
N PRO A 229 16.24 15.68 16.71
CA PRO A 229 15.31 15.36 15.63
C PRO A 229 14.39 14.21 16.05
N ALA A 230 13.09 14.29 15.74
CA ALA A 230 12.12 13.23 16.05
C ALA A 230 12.50 11.86 15.44
N SER A 231 13.31 11.86 14.38
CA SER A 231 13.89 10.67 13.75
C SER A 231 15.03 10.03 14.54
N GLN A 232 15.61 10.75 15.51
CA GLN A 232 16.76 10.35 16.33
C GLN A 232 16.43 10.27 17.83
N ALA A 233 15.24 10.68 18.25
CA ALA A 233 14.79 10.46 19.62
C ALA A 233 14.71 8.93 19.87
N PRO A 234 15.51 8.38 20.81
CA PRO A 234 15.36 6.98 21.16
C PRO A 234 13.95 6.81 21.74
N ARG A 235 13.09 6.10 21.01
CA ARG A 235 11.86 5.54 21.60
C ARG A 235 12.34 4.61 22.70
N ALA A 236 12.30 5.08 23.94
CA ALA A 236 12.81 4.34 25.10
C ALA A 236 11.97 3.07 25.28
N ARG A 237 12.41 1.99 24.62
CA ARG A 237 12.16 0.62 25.06
C ARG A 237 13.27 0.31 26.05
N GLY A 238 12.89 0.10 27.31
CA GLY A 238 13.80 -0.15 28.42
C GLY A 238 13.40 0.62 29.67
N LEU A 239 13.93 0.17 30.81
CA LEU A 239 13.75 0.81 32.11
C LEU A 239 14.22 2.28 32.04
N PRO A 240 13.43 3.25 32.52
CA PRO A 240 13.83 4.65 32.55
C PRO A 240 15.15 4.84 33.34
N GLY A 241 16.27 5.05 32.65
CA GLY A 241 17.59 5.27 33.27
C GLY A 241 18.65 4.18 33.05
N ALA A 242 18.41 3.16 32.23
CA ALA A 242 19.42 2.14 31.88
C ALA A 242 19.41 1.87 30.36
N GLU A 243 20.49 2.22 29.65
CA GLU A 243 20.71 1.72 28.28
C GLU A 243 21.22 0.27 28.36
N THR A 244 20.38 -0.72 28.05
CA THR A 244 20.79 -2.12 28.03
C THR A 244 21.73 -2.39 26.84
N PRO A 245 22.99 -2.82 27.01
CA PRO A 245 23.89 -3.08 25.89
C PRO A 245 23.37 -4.21 24.98
N LEU A 246 23.71 -4.18 23.68
CA LEU A 246 23.42 -5.28 22.76
C LEU A 246 24.36 -6.46 23.07
N ILE A 247 23.82 -7.52 23.67
CA ILE A 247 24.55 -8.72 24.08
C ILE A 247 24.20 -9.90 23.15
N GLY A 248 25.20 -10.70 22.77
CA GLY A 248 25.01 -11.99 22.08
C GLY A 248 24.53 -11.89 20.63
N ARG A 249 24.72 -10.75 19.95
CA ARG A 249 24.21 -10.50 18.58
C ARG A 249 25.29 -10.07 17.58
N GLN A 250 26.54 -10.47 17.83
CA GLN A 250 27.68 -10.04 17.01
C GLN A 250 27.62 -10.65 15.60
N ALA A 251 27.22 -11.92 15.47
CA ALA A 251 27.13 -12.61 14.19
C ALA A 251 26.02 -12.01 13.30
N GLU A 252 24.83 -11.80 13.87
CA GLU A 252 23.69 -11.22 13.17
C GLU A 252 23.97 -9.77 12.76
N ARG A 253 24.63 -8.99 13.63
CA ARG A 253 25.09 -7.64 13.29
C ARG A 253 26.08 -7.65 12.12
N ALA A 254 27.01 -8.60 12.08
CA ALA A 254 27.99 -8.71 10.99
C ALA A 254 27.31 -9.03 9.65
N LEU A 255 26.30 -9.91 9.65
CA LEU A 255 25.51 -10.25 8.46
C LEU A 255 24.76 -9.04 7.91
N LEU A 256 24.09 -8.26 8.77
CA LEU A 256 23.40 -7.03 8.33
C LEU A 256 24.38 -6.01 7.72
N ALA A 257 25.59 -5.88 8.30
CA ALA A 257 26.62 -5.01 7.74
C ALA A 257 27.14 -5.51 6.37
N GLN A 258 27.28 -6.83 6.19
CA GLN A 258 27.67 -7.43 4.91
C GLN A 258 26.60 -7.22 3.83
N ALA A 259 25.32 -7.34 4.17
CA ALA A 259 24.22 -7.06 3.24
C ALA A 259 24.25 -5.59 2.76
N LEU A 260 24.48 -4.64 3.67
CA LEU A 260 24.62 -3.23 3.29
C LEU A 260 25.82 -3.00 2.36
N ALA A 261 26.97 -3.61 2.67
CA ALA A 261 28.17 -3.51 1.83
C ALA A 261 27.96 -4.11 0.43
N ARG A 262 27.23 -5.24 0.32
CA ARG A 262 26.91 -5.86 -0.97
C ARG A 262 26.02 -4.96 -1.82
N VAL A 263 24.97 -4.39 -1.24
CA VAL A 263 24.08 -3.44 -1.95
C VAL A 263 24.86 -2.22 -2.45
N GLN A 264 25.80 -1.71 -1.65
CA GLN A 264 26.67 -0.61 -2.05
C GLN A 264 27.61 -0.97 -3.21
N ALA A 265 28.15 -2.19 -3.21
CA ALA A 265 29.07 -2.65 -4.24
C ALA A 265 28.38 -3.02 -5.57
N GLU A 266 27.23 -3.71 -5.49
CA GLU A 266 26.55 -4.27 -6.67
C GLU A 266 25.50 -3.34 -7.26
N GLY A 267 25.01 -2.35 -6.50
CA GLY A 267 23.98 -1.41 -6.95
C GLY A 267 22.63 -2.06 -7.24
N ARG A 268 22.36 -3.21 -6.61
CA ARG A 268 21.12 -4.00 -6.77
C ARG A 268 20.35 -4.07 -5.45
N PRO A 269 19.01 -4.15 -5.51
CA PRO A 269 18.20 -4.35 -4.32
C PRO A 269 18.54 -5.67 -3.61
N GLN A 270 18.64 -5.65 -2.29
CA GLN A 270 18.74 -6.85 -1.44
C GLN A 270 17.73 -6.77 -0.31
N ALA A 271 17.19 -7.92 0.10
CA ALA A 271 16.27 -8.03 1.23
C ALA A 271 16.82 -8.99 2.28
N VAL A 272 16.73 -8.61 3.55
CA VAL A 272 17.02 -9.49 4.69
C VAL A 272 15.78 -9.55 5.57
N THR A 273 15.19 -10.74 5.73
CA THR A 273 14.07 -10.96 6.64
C THR A 273 14.55 -11.46 7.98
N LEU A 274 14.26 -10.71 9.04
CA LEU A 274 14.54 -11.08 10.43
C LEU A 274 13.27 -11.66 11.05
N ILE A 275 13.26 -12.98 11.29
CA ILE A 275 12.18 -13.67 11.99
C ILE A 275 12.57 -13.81 13.45
N ALA A 276 11.70 -13.34 14.35
CA ALA A 276 12.00 -13.33 15.78
C ALA A 276 10.74 -13.55 16.61
N ASN A 277 10.85 -14.36 17.66
CA ASN A 277 9.81 -14.45 18.68
C ASN A 277 9.70 -13.15 19.50
N ALA A 278 8.59 -12.99 20.22
CA ALA A 278 8.38 -11.81 21.05
C ALA A 278 9.50 -11.65 22.08
N GLY A 279 10.11 -10.47 22.12
CA GLY A 279 11.02 -10.10 23.19
C GLY A 279 12.47 -10.53 23.04
N VAL A 280 12.83 -11.32 22.02
CA VAL A 280 14.21 -11.86 21.84
C VAL A 280 15.29 -10.84 21.43
N GLY A 281 14.93 -9.57 21.25
CA GLY A 281 15.88 -8.49 20.95
C GLY A 281 15.93 -7.99 19.49
N LYS A 282 15.01 -8.41 18.60
CA LYS A 282 14.92 -7.94 17.20
C LYS A 282 15.02 -6.42 17.09
N SER A 283 14.19 -5.69 17.84
CA SER A 283 14.16 -4.24 17.76
C SER A 283 15.40 -3.57 18.34
N ARG A 284 16.12 -4.22 19.28
CA ARG A 284 17.42 -3.70 19.77
C ARG A 284 18.50 -3.89 18.70
N LEU A 285 18.55 -5.05 18.04
CA LEU A 285 19.44 -5.29 16.90
C LEU A 285 19.20 -4.30 15.77
N LEU A 286 17.93 -4.07 15.40
CA LEU A 286 17.54 -3.09 14.40
C LEU A 286 17.90 -1.66 14.82
N ALA A 287 17.67 -1.27 16.08
CA ALA A 287 18.06 0.04 16.59
C ALA A 287 19.59 0.25 16.53
N GLU A 288 20.38 -0.77 16.86
CA GLU A 288 21.84 -0.70 16.73
C GLU A 288 22.31 -0.59 15.28
N PHE A 289 21.65 -1.32 14.38
CA PHE A 289 21.89 -1.17 12.95
C PHE A 289 21.55 0.25 12.49
N GLN A 290 20.41 0.81 12.91
CA GLN A 290 20.02 2.19 12.61
C GLN A 290 21.05 3.20 13.12
N ARG A 291 21.57 3.04 14.34
CA ARG A 291 22.64 3.90 14.91
C ARG A 291 23.91 3.83 14.06
N ASN A 292 24.33 2.64 13.66
CA ASN A 292 25.51 2.46 12.82
C ASN A 292 25.30 3.04 11.41
N CYS A 293 24.11 2.85 10.82
CA CYS A 293 23.75 3.45 9.54
C CYS A 293 23.68 4.97 9.62
N ALA A 294 23.16 5.56 10.69
CA ALA A 294 23.14 7.01 10.86
C ALA A 294 24.56 7.61 10.90
N ALA A 295 25.56 6.83 11.31
CA ALA A 295 26.96 7.24 11.28
C ALA A 295 27.64 7.04 9.90
N GLN A 296 27.13 6.15 9.04
CA GLN A 296 27.76 5.74 7.78
C GLN A 296 27.03 6.23 6.53
N CYS A 297 25.72 6.47 6.62
CA CYS A 297 24.86 6.87 5.52
C CYS A 297 24.44 8.34 5.68
N PRO A 298 24.29 9.08 4.58
CA PRO A 298 23.74 10.43 4.61
C PRO A 298 22.35 10.49 5.27
N PRO A 299 22.01 11.60 5.93
CA PRO A 299 20.66 11.81 6.46
C PRO A 299 19.63 11.72 5.33
N GLY A 300 18.56 10.97 5.57
CA GLY A 300 17.51 10.71 4.57
C GLY A 300 17.61 9.35 3.85
N CYS A 301 18.73 8.62 3.97
CA CYS A 301 18.86 7.29 3.36
C CYS A 301 18.17 6.17 4.16
N LEU A 302 17.91 6.36 5.45
CA LEU A 302 17.23 5.38 6.30
C LEU A 302 15.74 5.69 6.40
N LEU A 303 14.91 4.88 5.76
CA LEU A 303 13.45 5.01 5.77
C LEU A 303 12.84 3.90 6.61
N ALA A 304 12.20 4.27 7.73
CA ALA A 304 11.60 3.30 8.65
C ALA A 304 10.08 3.36 8.63
N ALA A 305 9.43 2.20 8.58
CA ALA A 305 7.99 2.03 8.69
C ALA A 305 7.66 0.77 9.47
N ARG A 306 6.43 0.70 10.00
CA ARG A 306 5.98 -0.44 10.80
C ARG A 306 4.52 -0.75 10.50
N SER A 307 4.22 -2.03 10.27
CA SER A 307 2.83 -2.48 10.21
C SER A 307 2.21 -2.50 11.60
N GLN A 308 1.00 -1.97 11.71
CA GLN A 308 0.21 -2.00 12.94
C GLN A 308 -0.64 -3.28 13.01
N PRO A 309 -1.11 -3.74 14.18
CA PRO A 309 -1.98 -4.91 14.28
C PRO A 309 -3.25 -4.84 13.41
N SER A 310 -3.85 -3.65 13.27
CA SER A 310 -4.98 -3.41 12.36
C SER A 310 -4.56 -3.15 10.91
N GLY A 311 -3.26 -3.20 10.60
CA GLY A 311 -2.70 -2.88 9.28
C GLY A 311 -3.20 -3.79 8.16
N HIS A 312 -3.51 -5.05 8.46
CA HIS A 312 -4.15 -5.97 7.51
C HIS A 312 -5.53 -5.49 7.03
N LEU A 313 -6.21 -4.63 7.82
CA LEU A 313 -7.50 -4.02 7.46
C LEU A 313 -7.33 -2.69 6.71
N GLN A 314 -6.12 -2.26 6.40
CA GLN A 314 -5.87 -1.01 5.68
C GLN A 314 -4.98 -1.29 4.46
N PRO A 315 -5.55 -1.30 3.23
CA PRO A 315 -4.77 -1.52 2.03
C PRO A 315 -3.67 -0.48 1.88
N TYR A 316 -2.47 -0.95 1.57
CA TYR A 316 -1.23 -0.16 1.45
C TYR A 316 -0.80 0.51 2.77
N GLY A 317 -1.22 -0.02 3.92
CA GLY A 317 -0.96 0.57 5.23
C GLY A 317 0.53 0.72 5.57
N LEU A 318 1.38 -0.22 5.13
CA LEU A 318 2.83 -0.14 5.35
C LEU A 318 3.47 1.02 4.59
N TRP A 319 3.11 1.19 3.31
CA TRP A 319 3.61 2.27 2.47
C TRP A 319 3.06 3.62 2.87
N ARG A 320 1.82 3.65 3.36
CA ARG A 320 1.24 4.82 4.00
C ARG A 320 2.08 5.25 5.21
N ASP A 321 2.31 4.35 6.18
CA ASP A 321 3.11 4.67 7.38
C ASP A 321 4.51 5.19 7.00
N LEU A 322 5.12 4.59 5.97
CA LEU A 322 6.40 5.05 5.43
C LEU A 322 6.30 6.49 4.92
N LEU A 323 5.39 6.77 3.97
CA LEU A 323 5.29 8.08 3.34
C LEU A 323 4.91 9.17 4.33
N LEU A 324 3.91 8.93 5.19
CA LEU A 324 3.48 9.95 6.15
C LEU A 324 4.61 10.37 7.09
N ARG A 325 5.42 9.41 7.56
CA ARG A 325 6.58 9.69 8.40
C ARG A 325 7.69 10.43 7.67
N GLN A 326 8.05 9.98 6.47
CA GLN A 326 9.15 10.58 5.71
C GLN A 326 8.82 12.00 5.23
N LEU A 327 7.54 12.27 4.98
CA LEU A 327 7.08 13.57 4.49
C LEU A 327 6.55 14.48 5.61
N ALA A 328 6.73 14.08 6.88
CA ALA A 328 6.25 14.80 8.06
C ALA A 328 4.77 15.22 7.96
N ILE A 329 3.96 14.34 7.37
CA ILE A 329 2.51 14.48 7.31
C ILE A 329 1.99 14.08 8.69
N ALA A 330 1.44 15.06 9.37
CA ALA A 330 0.81 14.81 10.64
C ALA A 330 -0.55 14.15 10.38
N ASP A 331 -0.83 13.07 11.08
CA ASP A 331 -2.15 12.51 11.30
C ASP A 331 -3.16 13.64 11.70
N GLY A 332 -2.74 14.75 12.31
CA GLY A 332 -3.60 15.91 12.63
C GLY A 332 -3.69 17.00 11.55
N ASP A 333 -2.95 16.87 10.45
CA ASP A 333 -3.08 17.76 9.30
C ASP A 333 -4.50 17.65 8.72
N SER A 334 -5.02 18.71 8.11
CA SER A 334 -6.21 18.59 7.27
C SER A 334 -5.92 17.68 6.06
N ALA A 335 -6.97 17.18 5.40
CA ALA A 335 -6.81 16.40 4.16
C ALA A 335 -6.03 17.21 3.10
N ASP A 336 -6.32 18.50 2.96
CA ASP A 336 -5.67 19.42 2.03
C ASP A 336 -4.17 19.59 2.34
N LEU A 337 -3.82 19.80 3.61
CA LEU A 337 -2.44 19.98 4.04
C LEU A 337 -1.61 18.70 3.85
N ALA A 338 -2.20 17.54 4.16
CA ALA A 338 -1.56 16.25 3.92
C ALA A 338 -1.27 16.02 2.43
N ARG A 339 -2.23 16.33 1.55
CA ARG A 339 -2.02 16.27 0.10
C ARG A 339 -0.93 17.23 -0.35
N HIS A 340 -0.92 18.47 0.16
CA HIS A 340 0.10 19.45 -0.18
C HIS A 340 1.51 19.01 0.22
N LYS A 341 1.70 18.55 1.45
CA LYS A 341 2.99 18.02 1.94
C LYS A 341 3.47 16.82 1.12
N LEU A 342 2.56 15.92 0.74
CA LEU A 342 2.92 14.78 -0.11
C LEU A 342 3.49 15.24 -1.45
N LEU A 343 2.80 16.17 -2.12
CA LEU A 343 3.26 16.71 -3.41
C LEU A 343 4.58 17.44 -3.26
N GLN A 344 4.71 18.30 -2.26
CA GLN A 344 5.93 19.07 -2.01
C GLN A 344 7.14 18.16 -1.77
N GLY A 345 6.97 17.08 -1.00
CA GLY A 345 8.07 16.19 -0.65
C GLY A 345 8.46 15.22 -1.78
N LEU A 346 7.54 14.87 -2.67
CA LEU A 346 7.81 13.99 -3.82
C LEU A 346 8.22 14.75 -5.09
N ALA A 347 7.84 16.03 -5.22
CA ALA A 347 8.13 16.85 -6.39
C ALA A 347 9.61 16.87 -6.82
N PRO A 348 10.61 16.98 -5.92
CA PRO A 348 12.02 16.97 -6.31
C PRO A 348 12.45 15.66 -7.00
N TRP A 349 11.73 14.58 -6.74
CA TRP A 349 12.09 13.23 -7.17
C TRP A 349 11.30 12.76 -8.39
N LEU A 350 10.14 13.35 -8.66
CA LEU A 350 9.18 12.93 -9.70
C LEU A 350 8.85 14.08 -10.67
N ALA A 351 9.86 14.87 -11.04
CA ALA A 351 9.71 16.05 -11.91
C ALA A 351 10.07 15.81 -13.39
N GLN A 352 10.51 14.62 -13.78
CA GLN A 352 10.86 14.34 -15.18
C GLN A 352 9.59 14.16 -16.04
N PRO A 353 9.63 14.50 -17.35
CA PRO A 353 8.43 14.48 -18.20
C PRO A 353 7.66 13.15 -18.23
N ASP A 354 8.36 12.02 -18.13
CA ASP A 354 7.77 10.67 -18.20
C ASP A 354 7.43 10.09 -16.82
N ASP A 355 7.67 10.86 -15.75
CA ASP A 355 7.43 10.39 -14.39
C ASP A 355 5.94 10.17 -14.11
N PRO A 356 5.61 9.15 -13.30
CA PRO A 356 4.28 9.03 -12.73
C PRO A 356 3.97 10.20 -11.81
N PRO A 357 2.72 10.72 -11.86
CA PRO A 357 2.32 11.82 -10.99
C PRO A 357 2.36 11.38 -9.52
N PRO A 358 2.92 12.20 -8.60
CA PRO A 358 2.95 11.89 -7.17
C PRO A 358 1.55 11.68 -6.58
N GLU A 359 0.52 12.31 -7.15
CA GLU A 359 -0.88 12.13 -6.78
C GLU A 359 -1.35 10.68 -6.90
N ALA A 360 -0.84 9.91 -7.86
CA ALA A 360 -1.20 8.50 -7.99
C ALA A 360 -0.76 7.70 -6.76
N LEU A 361 0.46 7.96 -6.27
CA LEU A 361 0.98 7.35 -5.04
C LEU A 361 0.18 7.79 -3.82
N GLY A 362 -0.14 9.10 -3.72
CA GLY A 362 -0.98 9.64 -2.66
C GLY A 362 -2.39 9.04 -2.64
N HIS A 363 -3.02 8.86 -3.81
CA HIS A 363 -4.33 8.22 -3.94
C HIS A 363 -4.27 6.74 -3.53
N LEU A 364 -3.22 6.02 -3.94
CA LEU A 364 -3.03 4.61 -3.59
C LEU A 364 -2.99 4.39 -2.07
N VAL A 365 -2.23 5.25 -1.35
CA VAL A 365 -2.09 5.15 0.13
C VAL A 365 -3.23 5.81 0.92
N GLY A 366 -4.26 6.30 0.23
CA GLY A 366 -5.53 6.73 0.85
C GLY A 366 -5.66 8.23 1.16
N LEU A 367 -4.80 9.12 0.65
CA LEU A 367 -4.94 10.58 0.85
C LEU A 367 -5.96 11.27 -0.08
N ASP A 368 -6.71 10.47 -0.84
CA ASP A 368 -7.72 10.86 -1.82
C ASP A 368 -7.35 12.03 -2.75
N PHE A 369 -6.75 11.70 -3.89
CA PHE A 369 -6.55 12.64 -5.00
C PHE A 369 -7.57 12.48 -6.14
N SER A 370 -8.77 11.92 -5.89
CA SER A 370 -9.78 11.69 -6.94
C SER A 370 -10.17 12.95 -7.73
N ALA A 371 -10.11 14.13 -7.09
CA ALA A 371 -10.36 15.42 -7.74
C ALA A 371 -9.15 16.00 -8.50
N SER A 372 -7.94 15.42 -8.36
CA SER A 372 -6.75 15.92 -9.05
C SER A 372 -6.82 15.61 -10.55
N PRO A 373 -6.50 16.57 -11.45
CA PRO A 373 -6.39 16.32 -12.89
C PRO A 373 -5.41 15.19 -13.21
N ALA A 374 -4.37 14.97 -12.39
CA ALA A 374 -3.41 13.89 -12.62
C ALA A 374 -4.01 12.49 -12.41
N VAL A 375 -4.88 12.34 -11.41
CA VAL A 375 -5.59 11.08 -11.14
C VAL A 375 -6.79 10.93 -12.07
N GLN A 376 -7.53 12.01 -12.30
CA GLN A 376 -8.64 12.03 -13.25
C GLN A 376 -8.17 11.59 -14.63
N ARG A 377 -7.02 12.07 -15.14
CA ARG A 377 -6.43 11.62 -16.42
C ARG A 377 -6.15 10.12 -16.52
N LEU A 378 -5.94 9.40 -15.41
CA LEU A 378 -5.79 7.94 -15.42
C LEU A 378 -7.15 7.23 -15.56
N GLY A 379 -8.24 7.99 -15.40
CA GLY A 379 -9.61 7.55 -15.56
C GLY A 379 -10.03 6.53 -14.53
N SER A 380 -10.90 5.62 -14.96
CA SER A 380 -11.46 4.55 -14.13
C SER A 380 -10.62 3.27 -14.09
N ASP A 381 -9.46 3.24 -14.76
CA ASP A 381 -8.56 2.08 -14.78
C ASP A 381 -7.72 2.02 -13.48
N ALA A 382 -8.28 1.36 -12.45
CA ALA A 382 -7.62 1.16 -11.17
C ALA A 382 -6.26 0.43 -11.29
N ARG A 383 -6.11 -0.44 -12.31
CA ARG A 383 -4.84 -1.14 -12.56
C ARG A 383 -3.76 -0.17 -13.00
N LEU A 384 -4.09 0.70 -13.95
CA LEU A 384 -3.20 1.76 -14.39
C LEU A 384 -2.80 2.68 -13.23
N LEU A 385 -3.76 3.09 -12.39
CA LEU A 385 -3.47 3.89 -11.19
C LEU A 385 -2.45 3.21 -10.28
N ARG A 386 -2.63 1.92 -9.99
CA ARG A 386 -1.73 1.15 -9.13
C ARG A 386 -0.36 0.96 -9.77
N ASP A 387 -0.29 0.65 -11.06
CA ASP A 387 0.97 0.47 -11.78
C ASP A 387 1.79 1.78 -11.81
N ARG A 388 1.14 2.94 -12.03
CA ARG A 388 1.80 4.26 -11.98
C ARG A 388 2.24 4.64 -10.56
N ALA A 389 1.42 4.39 -9.55
CA ALA A 389 1.75 4.64 -8.15
C ALA A 389 2.95 3.82 -7.66
N VAL A 390 2.99 2.52 -7.98
CA VAL A 390 4.13 1.65 -7.62
C VAL A 390 5.40 2.04 -8.37
N LEU A 391 5.27 2.47 -9.64
CA LEU A 391 6.39 3.04 -10.38
C LEU A 391 6.92 4.32 -9.72
N ALA A 392 6.04 5.20 -9.23
CA ALA A 392 6.41 6.45 -8.54
C ALA A 392 7.22 6.17 -7.28
N LEU A 393 6.74 5.23 -6.46
CA LEU A 393 7.44 4.77 -5.27
C LEU A 393 8.83 4.23 -5.60
N ARG A 394 8.95 3.40 -6.64
CA ARG A 394 10.23 2.83 -7.08
C ARG A 394 11.22 3.90 -7.55
N LEU A 395 10.76 4.83 -8.39
CA LEU A 395 11.60 5.92 -8.92
C LEU A 395 12.05 6.86 -7.81
N TRP A 396 11.18 7.18 -6.84
CA TRP A 396 11.54 7.95 -5.67
C TRP A 396 12.68 7.29 -4.89
N LEU A 397 12.55 6.01 -4.53
CA LEU A 397 13.59 5.27 -3.80
C LEU A 397 14.90 5.17 -4.58
N GLN A 398 14.82 4.90 -5.89
CA GLN A 398 15.98 4.80 -6.77
C GLN A 398 16.73 6.14 -6.87
N ARG A 399 15.99 7.24 -7.08
CA ARG A 399 16.58 8.57 -7.22
C ARG A 399 17.10 9.10 -5.88
N LEU A 400 16.45 8.76 -4.78
CA LEU A 400 16.95 9.03 -3.44
C LEU A 400 18.33 8.38 -3.22
N ALA A 401 18.47 7.10 -3.56
CA ALA A 401 19.76 6.40 -3.49
C ALA A 401 20.82 7.05 -4.39
N ALA A 402 20.45 7.37 -5.63
CA ALA A 402 21.35 8.00 -6.60
C ALA A 402 21.81 9.40 -6.16
N HIS A 403 20.91 10.23 -5.63
CA HIS A 403 21.20 11.59 -5.17
C HIS A 403 22.19 11.59 -4.00
N HIS A 404 22.05 10.65 -3.07
CA HIS A 404 22.95 10.55 -1.93
C HIS A 404 24.26 9.81 -2.23
N GLY A 405 24.36 9.12 -3.38
CA GLY A 405 25.51 8.27 -3.70
C GLY A 405 25.69 7.11 -2.70
N ALA A 406 24.62 6.72 -2.01
CA ALA A 406 24.64 5.76 -0.91
C ALA A 406 23.38 4.88 -0.93
N PRO A 407 23.44 3.65 -0.38
CA PRO A 407 22.26 2.79 -0.31
C PRO A 407 21.11 3.42 0.49
N VAL A 408 19.89 3.31 -0.04
CA VAL A 408 18.67 3.56 0.75
C VAL A 408 18.37 2.30 1.54
N VAL A 409 18.16 2.45 2.85
CA VAL A 409 17.80 1.37 3.77
C VAL A 409 16.33 1.50 4.12
N LEU A 410 15.51 0.54 3.67
CA LEU A 410 14.13 0.37 4.12
C LEU A 410 14.11 -0.53 5.35
N LEU A 411 13.75 0.02 6.50
CA LEU A 411 13.52 -0.75 7.72
C LEU A 411 12.01 -0.89 7.94
N LEU A 412 11.48 -2.04 7.54
CA LEU A 412 10.06 -2.34 7.61
C LEU A 412 9.85 -3.36 8.72
N ASP A 413 9.21 -2.96 9.81
CA ASP A 413 9.02 -3.83 10.98
C ASP A 413 7.59 -4.37 11.10
N ASP A 414 7.50 -5.55 11.69
CA ASP A 414 6.30 -6.33 11.95
C ASP A 414 5.42 -6.69 10.73
N LEU A 415 6.05 -7.16 9.65
CA LEU A 415 5.37 -7.52 8.40
C LEU A 415 4.25 -8.57 8.51
N HIS A 416 4.24 -9.40 9.54
CA HIS A 416 3.13 -10.34 9.83
C HIS A 416 1.77 -9.66 10.09
N TRP A 417 1.73 -8.33 10.24
CA TRP A 417 0.49 -7.55 10.24
C TRP A 417 0.30 -6.69 8.98
N ALA A 418 1.21 -6.75 8.00
CA ALA A 418 1.07 -6.01 6.75
C ALA A 418 -0.09 -6.57 5.92
N ASP A 419 -0.77 -5.69 5.19
CA ASP A 419 -1.74 -6.11 4.18
C ASP A 419 -1.04 -6.69 2.95
N GLU A 420 -1.72 -7.59 2.25
CA GLU A 420 -1.18 -8.29 1.08
C GLU A 420 -0.80 -7.31 -0.05
N ALA A 421 -1.57 -6.24 -0.24
CA ALA A 421 -1.27 -5.25 -1.28
C ALA A 421 0.03 -4.48 -0.99
N SER A 422 0.35 -4.24 0.29
CA SER A 422 1.66 -3.72 0.72
C SER A 422 2.79 -4.71 0.42
N LEU A 423 2.60 -6.00 0.72
CA LEU A 423 3.61 -7.04 0.47
C LEU A 423 3.85 -7.23 -1.04
N ASP A 424 2.80 -7.20 -1.85
CA ASP A 424 2.91 -7.27 -3.32
C ASP A 424 3.66 -6.06 -3.91
N THR A 425 3.40 -4.87 -3.39
CA THR A 425 4.16 -3.67 -3.77
C THR A 425 5.62 -3.81 -3.36
N LEU A 426 5.91 -4.40 -2.18
CA LEU A 426 7.28 -4.67 -1.74
C LEU A 426 8.01 -5.66 -2.66
N HIS A 427 7.38 -6.78 -3.02
CA HIS A 427 7.92 -7.70 -4.01
C HIS A 427 8.18 -6.99 -5.34
N THR A 428 7.26 -6.15 -5.80
CA THR A 428 7.40 -5.42 -7.06
C THR A 428 8.57 -4.43 -7.01
N VAL A 429 8.72 -3.67 -5.93
CA VAL A 429 9.81 -2.70 -5.75
C VAL A 429 11.16 -3.40 -5.67
N LEU A 430 11.26 -4.54 -4.99
CA LEU A 430 12.52 -5.28 -4.83
C LEU A 430 12.92 -6.06 -6.09
N ASN A 431 11.98 -6.69 -6.78
CA ASN A 431 12.28 -7.52 -7.95
C ASN A 431 12.46 -6.71 -9.24
N LYS A 432 11.69 -5.63 -9.40
CA LYS A 432 11.81 -4.73 -10.56
C LYS A 432 12.67 -3.51 -10.25
N GLY A 433 13.20 -3.41 -9.04
CA GLY A 433 14.03 -2.30 -8.57
C GLY A 433 15.36 -2.23 -9.29
N SER A 434 15.88 -1.03 -9.42
CA SER A 434 17.26 -0.77 -9.81
C SER A 434 17.82 0.26 -8.83
N GLY A 435 19.10 0.14 -8.49
CA GLY A 435 19.75 1.01 -7.50
C GLY A 435 20.04 0.31 -6.17
N ALA A 436 20.87 0.98 -5.37
CA ALA A 436 21.35 0.49 -4.09
C ALA A 436 20.24 0.60 -3.03
N LEU A 437 19.44 -0.46 -2.87
CA LEU A 437 18.33 -0.55 -1.91
C LEU A 437 18.52 -1.76 -0.99
N LEU A 438 18.60 -1.54 0.32
CA LEU A 438 18.58 -2.62 1.31
C LEU A 438 17.24 -2.62 2.05
N ALA A 439 16.48 -3.70 1.97
CA ALA A 439 15.26 -3.87 2.75
C ALA A 439 15.48 -4.81 3.94
N LEU A 440 15.41 -4.27 5.15
CA LEU A 440 15.40 -5.02 6.40
C LEU A 440 13.95 -5.24 6.84
N LEU A 441 13.52 -6.49 6.79
CA LEU A 441 12.14 -6.91 6.93
C LEU A 441 11.96 -7.65 8.26
N GLY A 442 11.50 -6.95 9.29
CA GLY A 442 11.26 -7.53 10.60
C GLY A 442 9.90 -8.24 10.67
N ALA A 443 9.85 -9.49 11.11
CA ALA A 443 8.61 -10.24 11.24
C ALA A 443 8.65 -11.27 12.38
N ARG A 444 7.50 -11.90 12.63
CA ARG A 444 7.35 -13.04 13.54
C ARG A 444 7.17 -14.33 12.73
N PRO A 445 7.35 -15.53 13.33
CA PRO A 445 7.12 -16.80 12.64
C PRO A 445 5.74 -16.91 11.96
N ALA A 446 4.72 -16.25 12.51
CA ALA A 446 3.38 -16.12 11.92
C ALA A 446 3.38 -15.62 10.46
N LEU A 447 4.36 -14.83 10.03
CA LEU A 447 4.47 -14.43 8.62
C LEU A 447 4.67 -15.66 7.72
N LEU A 448 5.48 -16.63 8.15
CA LEU A 448 5.78 -17.84 7.39
C LEU A 448 4.62 -18.84 7.43
N GLU A 449 3.81 -18.81 8.49
CA GLU A 449 2.56 -19.58 8.56
C GLU A 449 1.53 -19.05 7.57
N GLN A 450 1.41 -17.72 7.47
CA GLN A 450 0.52 -17.04 6.52
C GLN A 450 1.02 -17.10 5.08
N GLN A 451 2.34 -17.03 4.89
CA GLN A 451 3.01 -16.99 3.59
C GLN A 451 4.18 -18.00 3.59
N PRO A 452 3.91 -19.31 3.42
CA PRO A 452 4.95 -20.34 3.43
C PRO A 452 6.04 -20.13 2.36
N GLY A 453 5.68 -19.48 1.24
CA GLY A 453 6.60 -19.10 0.16
C GLY A 453 7.35 -17.79 0.37
N TRP A 454 7.27 -17.17 1.55
CA TRP A 454 7.90 -15.87 1.81
C TRP A 454 9.40 -15.90 1.49
N GLY A 455 9.85 -14.93 0.70
CA GLY A 455 11.24 -14.83 0.24
C GLY A 455 11.55 -15.58 -1.06
N GLN A 456 10.78 -16.62 -1.44
CA GLN A 456 11.03 -17.37 -2.68
C GLN A 456 10.83 -16.51 -3.93
N ALA A 457 9.88 -15.57 -3.86
CA ALA A 457 9.61 -14.63 -4.93
C ALA A 457 10.65 -13.50 -5.02
N LEU A 458 11.55 -13.34 -4.04
CA LEU A 458 12.53 -12.26 -3.98
C LEU A 458 13.87 -12.72 -4.58
N LEU A 459 14.40 -11.98 -5.56
CA LEU A 459 15.61 -12.37 -6.28
C LEU A 459 16.88 -12.43 -5.42
N GLN A 460 17.03 -11.52 -4.47
CA GLN A 460 18.21 -11.37 -3.60
C GLN A 460 17.75 -11.27 -2.15
N HIS A 461 17.42 -12.43 -1.56
CA HIS A 461 16.82 -12.53 -0.24
C HIS A 461 17.62 -13.42 0.70
N GLU A 462 17.76 -12.98 1.94
CA GLU A 462 18.34 -13.75 3.03
C GLU A 462 17.38 -13.78 4.23
N ARG A 463 17.31 -14.92 4.91
CA ARG A 463 16.48 -15.12 6.11
C ARG A 463 17.38 -15.33 7.33
N LEU A 464 17.06 -14.61 8.40
CA LEU A 464 17.75 -14.67 9.69
C LEU A 464 16.74 -14.96 10.80
N ASP A 465 16.86 -16.13 11.44
CA ASP A 465 15.99 -16.53 12.56
C ASP A 465 16.67 -16.23 13.90
N LEU A 466 16.17 -15.23 14.64
CA LEU A 466 16.69 -14.84 15.95
C LEU A 466 16.20 -15.78 17.05
N GLN A 467 17.15 -16.49 17.68
CA GLN A 467 16.92 -17.37 18.84
C GLN A 467 16.98 -16.60 20.16
N ALA A 468 16.51 -17.18 21.27
CA ALA A 468 16.73 -16.62 22.61
C ALA A 468 18.25 -16.55 22.93
N LEU A 469 18.64 -15.69 23.87
CA LEU A 469 20.04 -15.59 24.30
C LEU A 469 20.46 -16.88 25.01
N GLY A 470 21.71 -17.30 24.78
CA GLY A 470 22.30 -18.42 25.51
C GLY A 470 22.48 -18.10 27.01
N ALA A 471 22.79 -19.11 27.82
CA ALA A 471 22.92 -18.93 29.27
C ALA A 471 23.96 -17.86 29.67
N GLU A 472 25.11 -17.82 29.00
CA GLU A 472 26.16 -16.83 29.26
C GLU A 472 25.71 -15.39 28.93
N GLU A 473 25.03 -15.23 27.80
CA GLU A 473 24.51 -13.95 27.32
C GLU A 473 23.33 -13.45 28.17
N GLY A 474 22.44 -14.37 28.60
CA GLY A 474 21.33 -14.07 29.51
C GLY A 474 21.81 -13.61 30.90
N ARG A 475 22.88 -14.21 31.41
CA ARG A 475 23.54 -13.75 32.64
C ARG A 475 24.13 -12.36 32.49
N ALA A 476 24.86 -12.12 31.39
CA ALA A 476 25.44 -10.81 31.10
C ALA A 476 24.34 -9.72 30.98
N LEU A 477 23.20 -10.06 30.38
CA LEU A 477 22.05 -9.14 30.30
C LEU A 477 21.47 -8.81 31.68
N THR A 478 21.28 -9.82 32.53
CA THR A 478 20.74 -9.63 33.88
C THR A 478 21.65 -8.76 34.74
N GLN A 479 22.96 -8.97 34.64
CA GLN A 479 23.96 -8.12 35.31
C GLN A 479 23.90 -6.68 34.80
N ALA A 480 23.75 -6.48 33.48
CA ALA A 480 23.62 -5.15 32.90
C ALA A 480 22.33 -4.44 33.34
N LEU A 481 21.20 -5.15 33.45
CA LEU A 481 19.93 -4.57 33.92
C LEU A 481 19.99 -4.16 35.40
N LEU A 482 20.72 -4.90 36.22
CA LEU A 482 20.81 -4.69 37.66
C LEU A 482 22.07 -3.92 38.09
N HIS A 483 22.82 -3.31 37.15
CA HIS A 483 24.09 -2.63 37.46
C HIS A 483 23.96 -1.51 38.50
N GLN A 484 22.76 -0.92 38.64
CA GLN A 484 22.48 0.14 39.62
C GLN A 484 22.16 -0.42 41.01
N VAL A 485 21.85 -1.72 41.16
CA VAL A 485 21.54 -2.33 42.45
C VAL A 485 22.83 -2.58 43.23
N GLN A 486 23.02 -1.90 44.36
CA GLN A 486 24.21 -2.09 45.19
C GLN A 486 23.88 -2.35 46.68
N PRO A 487 24.42 -3.43 47.28
CA PRO A 487 25.07 -4.57 46.62
C PRO A 487 24.05 -5.41 45.82
N LEU A 488 24.44 -5.97 44.66
CA LEU A 488 23.60 -6.87 43.87
C LEU A 488 23.56 -8.28 44.51
N PRO A 489 22.41 -8.77 45.02
CA PRO A 489 22.34 -10.12 45.57
C PRO A 489 22.42 -11.17 44.46
N ALA A 490 23.32 -12.15 44.60
CA ALA A 490 23.47 -13.24 43.63
C ALA A 490 22.17 -14.04 43.44
N ALA A 491 21.39 -14.23 44.52
CA ALA A 491 20.10 -14.90 44.46
C ALA A 491 19.06 -14.15 43.62
N LEU A 492 19.08 -12.81 43.63
CA LEU A 492 18.18 -11.99 42.81
C LEU A 492 18.53 -12.09 41.32
N ALA A 493 19.84 -12.02 41.00
CA ALA A 493 20.31 -12.17 39.62
C ALA A 493 19.98 -13.58 39.07
N ALA A 494 20.25 -14.64 39.84
CA ALA A 494 19.93 -16.01 39.45
C ALA A 494 18.42 -16.24 39.30
N LEU A 495 17.60 -15.61 40.15
CA LEU A 495 16.14 -15.68 40.05
C LEU A 495 15.64 -15.02 38.77
N ILE A 496 16.15 -13.83 38.40
CA ILE A 496 15.75 -13.17 37.15
C ILE A 496 16.27 -13.95 35.93
N GLU A 497 17.53 -14.42 35.94
CA GLU A 497 18.12 -15.24 34.86
C GLU A 497 17.29 -16.52 34.64
N GLY A 498 17.02 -17.27 35.71
CA GLY A 498 16.27 -18.52 35.66
C GLY A 498 14.81 -18.35 35.28
N ARG A 499 14.18 -17.22 35.61
CA ARG A 499 12.79 -16.92 35.19
C ARG A 499 12.72 -16.41 33.76
N ALA A 500 13.68 -15.60 33.31
CA ALA A 500 13.66 -14.99 31.99
C ALA A 500 14.04 -15.95 30.87
N GLU A 501 14.76 -17.05 31.17
CA GLU A 501 15.18 -18.10 30.23
C GLU A 501 15.80 -17.53 28.93
N GLY A 502 16.66 -16.50 29.07
CA GLY A 502 17.33 -15.87 27.94
C GLY A 502 16.45 -14.95 27.07
N ASN A 503 15.23 -14.61 27.51
CA ASN A 503 14.37 -13.61 26.86
C ASN A 503 14.63 -12.18 27.42
N PRO A 504 15.24 -11.27 26.63
CA PRO A 504 15.57 -9.94 27.12
C PRO A 504 14.40 -9.10 27.60
N PHE A 505 13.29 -9.12 26.86
CA PHE A 505 12.09 -8.36 27.25
C PHE A 505 11.50 -8.86 28.57
N TYR A 506 11.55 -10.18 28.80
CA TYR A 506 11.05 -10.73 30.05
C TYR A 506 11.91 -10.31 31.24
N ALA A 507 13.23 -10.33 31.09
CA ALA A 507 14.14 -9.84 32.13
C ALA A 507 13.89 -8.36 32.46
N GLU A 508 13.69 -7.51 31.44
CA GLU A 508 13.36 -6.09 31.62
C GLU A 508 12.03 -5.89 32.36
N GLU A 509 10.97 -6.61 31.95
CA GLU A 509 9.64 -6.50 32.58
C GLU A 509 9.62 -7.03 34.02
N LEU A 510 10.39 -8.07 34.34
CA LEU A 510 10.54 -8.54 35.72
C LEU A 510 11.19 -7.47 36.60
N VAL A 511 12.27 -6.83 36.13
CA VAL A 511 12.91 -5.73 36.86
C VAL A 511 11.97 -4.53 36.99
N GLY A 512 11.20 -4.23 35.93
CA GLY A 512 10.17 -3.19 35.95
C GLY A 512 9.09 -3.45 36.99
N MET A 513 8.55 -4.67 37.05
CA MET A 513 7.60 -5.08 38.08
C MET A 513 8.15 -4.91 39.48
N LEU A 514 9.40 -5.32 39.71
CA LEU A 514 10.03 -5.20 41.03
C LEU A 514 10.18 -3.73 41.45
N LEU A 515 10.40 -2.81 40.50
CA LEU A 515 10.38 -1.37 40.75
C LEU A 515 8.97 -0.87 41.05
N ASP A 516 7.97 -1.29 40.27
CA ASP A 516 6.55 -0.90 40.46
C ASP A 516 6.02 -1.36 41.83
N GLN A 517 6.43 -2.55 42.30
CA GLN A 517 6.08 -3.09 43.61
C GLN A 517 6.91 -2.51 44.77
N GLY A 518 7.92 -1.69 44.46
CA GLY A 518 8.83 -1.11 45.46
C GLY A 518 9.74 -2.14 46.14
N VAL A 519 9.93 -3.32 45.54
CA VAL A 519 10.94 -4.32 45.93
C VAL A 519 12.34 -3.81 45.54
N LEU A 520 12.44 -3.21 44.35
CA LEU A 520 13.53 -2.35 43.96
C LEU A 520 13.07 -0.90 44.12
N ARG A 521 13.89 -0.06 44.77
CA ARG A 521 13.60 1.37 44.91
C ARG A 521 14.73 2.19 44.31
N ARG A 522 14.38 3.09 43.41
CA ARG A 522 15.34 4.05 42.85
C ARG A 522 15.82 5.00 43.95
N GLY A 523 17.10 5.29 43.98
CA GLY A 523 17.63 6.34 44.84
C GLY A 523 17.14 7.72 44.40
N SER A 524 17.31 8.73 45.25
CA SER A 524 16.79 10.09 45.04
C SER A 524 17.44 10.87 43.87
N SER A 525 18.40 10.27 43.16
CA SER A 525 19.12 10.83 42.01
C SER A 525 19.27 9.76 40.91
N PRO A 526 19.35 10.12 39.61
CA PRO A 526 19.52 9.17 38.49
C PRO A 526 20.76 8.27 38.60
N ASP A 527 21.83 8.75 39.25
CA ASP A 527 23.08 8.02 39.46
C ASP A 527 23.12 7.31 40.83
N ALA A 528 22.07 7.44 41.64
CA ALA A 528 22.01 6.80 42.95
C ALA A 528 21.68 5.31 42.81
N ALA A 529 22.38 4.49 43.59
CA ALA A 529 22.16 3.06 43.64
C ALA A 529 20.69 2.72 43.96
N TRP A 530 20.19 1.67 43.32
CA TRP A 530 18.90 1.08 43.64
C TRP A 530 19.03 0.25 44.90
N PHE A 531 18.04 0.36 45.77
CA PHE A 531 17.96 -0.42 47.00
C PHE A 531 17.06 -1.63 46.79
N PHE A 532 17.54 -2.80 47.17
CA PHE A 532 16.76 -4.04 47.18
C PHE A 532 16.20 -4.31 48.58
N ASP A 533 14.87 -4.42 48.69
CA ASP A 533 14.17 -4.76 49.92
C ASP A 533 13.74 -6.23 49.91
N ALA A 534 14.56 -7.08 50.52
CA ALA A 534 14.33 -8.52 50.56
C ALA A 534 13.02 -8.92 51.26
N ALA A 535 12.52 -8.12 52.21
CA ALA A 535 11.29 -8.43 52.95
C ALA A 535 10.02 -8.32 52.09
N ARG A 536 10.11 -7.61 50.96
CA ARG A 536 9.01 -7.42 50.01
C ARG A 536 9.04 -8.42 48.85
N LEU A 537 10.13 -9.18 48.69
CA LEU A 537 10.25 -10.17 47.63
C LEU A 537 9.62 -11.50 48.07
N ASP A 538 8.56 -11.93 47.40
CA ASP A 538 8.04 -13.29 47.47
C ASP A 538 8.36 -14.04 46.16
N PRO A 539 9.40 -14.91 46.15
CA PRO A 539 9.82 -15.64 44.94
C PRO A 539 8.75 -16.57 44.37
N GLN A 540 7.75 -16.97 45.17
CA GLN A 540 6.64 -17.83 44.73
C GLN A 540 5.55 -17.04 44.00
N ARG A 541 5.43 -15.72 44.27
CA ARG A 541 4.48 -14.83 43.60
C ARG A 541 5.01 -14.20 42.32
N LEU A 542 6.30 -14.33 42.03
CA LEU A 542 6.86 -13.89 40.76
C LEU A 542 6.28 -14.73 39.62
N PRO A 543 5.65 -14.10 38.61
CA PRO A 543 5.13 -14.82 37.47
C PRO A 543 6.22 -15.62 36.77
N THR A 544 5.83 -16.78 36.24
CA THR A 544 6.67 -17.67 35.44
C THR A 544 6.59 -17.35 33.95
N THR A 545 5.68 -16.47 33.54
CA THR A 545 5.44 -16.11 32.14
C THR A 545 5.38 -14.60 31.95
N ILE A 546 5.76 -14.12 30.77
CA ILE A 546 5.63 -12.71 30.36
C ILE A 546 4.19 -12.22 30.51
N THR A 547 3.21 -13.04 30.15
CA THR A 547 1.78 -12.73 30.28
C THR A 547 1.40 -12.51 31.74
N GLY A 548 1.91 -13.34 32.65
CA GLY A 548 1.70 -13.18 34.08
C GLY A 548 2.36 -11.91 34.64
N VAL A 549 3.50 -11.48 34.09
CA VAL A 549 4.12 -10.19 34.45
C VAL A 549 3.22 -9.01 34.08
N LEU A 550 2.72 -8.99 32.85
CA LEU A 550 1.83 -7.93 32.38
C LEU A 550 0.50 -7.93 33.16
N GLN A 551 -0.02 -9.11 33.50
CA GLN A 551 -1.22 -9.25 34.35
C GLN A 551 -0.98 -8.68 35.76
N ALA A 552 0.16 -8.98 36.37
CA ALA A 552 0.50 -8.44 37.69
C ALA A 552 0.65 -6.90 37.68
N ARG A 553 1.19 -6.33 36.59
CA ARG A 553 1.25 -4.86 36.41
C ARG A 553 -0.14 -4.25 36.26
N LEU A 554 -1.04 -4.91 35.54
CA LEU A 554 -2.45 -4.50 35.43
C LEU A 554 -3.16 -4.59 36.79
N ASP A 555 -2.90 -5.66 37.56
CA ASP A 555 -3.50 -5.89 38.88
C ASP A 555 -2.98 -4.94 39.97
N ALA A 556 -1.82 -4.31 39.75
CA ALA A 556 -1.28 -3.26 40.61
C ALA A 556 -1.87 -1.87 40.32
N LEU A 557 -2.69 -1.70 39.28
CA LEU A 557 -3.36 -0.43 38.98
C LEU A 557 -4.56 -0.19 39.88
N ASP A 558 -4.76 1.08 40.24
CA ASP A 558 -5.98 1.59 40.86
C ASP A 558 -7.20 1.34 39.96
N ALA A 559 -8.40 1.28 40.55
CA ALA A 559 -9.61 0.91 39.83
C ALA A 559 -9.92 1.81 38.62
N ASN A 560 -9.66 3.12 38.73
CA ASN A 560 -9.88 4.08 37.64
C ASN A 560 -8.86 3.92 36.51
N ASP A 561 -7.57 3.80 36.83
CA ASP A 561 -6.49 3.55 35.87
C ASP A 561 -6.72 2.23 35.12
N ARG A 562 -7.08 1.17 35.84
CA ARG A 562 -7.38 -0.14 35.27
C ARG A 562 -8.56 -0.08 34.31
N ARG A 563 -9.65 0.58 34.70
CA ARG A 563 -10.84 0.74 33.86
C ARG A 563 -10.53 1.54 32.59
N ALA A 564 -9.78 2.63 32.71
CA ALA A 564 -9.38 3.44 31.55
C ALA A 564 -8.52 2.62 30.58
N LEU A 565 -7.53 1.87 31.09
CA LEU A 565 -6.69 1.01 30.26
C LEU A 565 -7.50 -0.13 29.60
N GLN A 566 -8.47 -0.70 30.32
CA GLN A 566 -9.40 -1.69 29.79
C GLN A 566 -10.27 -1.14 28.65
N LEU A 567 -10.88 0.03 28.79
CA LEU A 567 -11.67 0.65 27.73
C LEU A 567 -10.80 1.07 26.53
N ALA A 568 -9.61 1.60 26.78
CA ALA A 568 -8.63 1.88 25.74
C ALA A 568 -8.29 0.62 24.94
N SER A 569 -8.17 -0.54 25.61
CA SER A 569 -7.90 -1.82 24.93
C SER A 569 -9.04 -2.29 24.02
N VAL A 570 -10.28 -1.83 24.27
CA VAL A 570 -11.43 -2.10 23.41
C VAL A 570 -11.41 -1.22 22.15
N VAL A 571 -10.99 0.05 22.27
CA VAL A 571 -10.79 0.93 21.11
C VAL A 571 -9.70 0.37 20.21
N GLY A 572 -8.55 -0.01 20.77
CA GLY A 572 -7.49 -0.68 20.02
C GLY A 572 -6.11 -0.56 20.64
N PRO A 573 -5.07 -1.11 19.98
CA PRO A 573 -3.67 -0.90 20.38
C PRO A 573 -3.23 0.56 20.22
N VAL A 574 -3.95 1.31 19.40
CA VAL A 574 -3.90 2.77 19.24
C VAL A 574 -5.31 3.27 19.52
N PHE A 575 -5.44 4.35 20.28
CA PHE A 575 -6.72 4.91 20.70
C PHE A 575 -6.62 6.43 20.89
N TRP A 576 -7.78 7.10 20.91
CA TRP A 576 -7.88 8.54 21.07
C TRP A 576 -8.54 8.88 22.41
N ASP A 577 -8.13 9.99 23.01
CA ASP A 577 -8.70 10.50 24.25
C ASP A 577 -10.21 10.77 24.13
N GLU A 578 -10.67 11.32 23.00
CA GLU A 578 -12.09 11.51 22.74
C GLU A 578 -12.84 10.19 22.52
N ALA A 579 -12.23 9.20 21.86
CA ALA A 579 -12.82 7.87 21.72
C ALA A 579 -12.98 7.22 23.09
N LEU A 580 -11.95 7.34 23.94
CA LEU A 580 -11.98 6.87 25.32
C LEU A 580 -13.04 7.62 26.14
N GLY A 581 -13.18 8.93 25.93
CA GLY A 581 -14.21 9.77 26.53
C GLY A 581 -15.64 9.40 26.09
N ALA A 582 -15.81 8.99 24.83
CA ALA A 582 -17.09 8.50 24.31
C ALA A 582 -17.48 7.15 24.93
N LEU A 583 -16.50 6.32 25.31
CA LEU A 583 -16.73 5.09 26.07
C LEU A 583 -17.04 5.41 27.55
N ASP A 584 -16.26 6.29 28.18
CA ASP A 584 -16.40 6.74 29.56
C ASP A 584 -15.74 8.11 29.81
N ALA A 585 -16.52 9.09 30.26
CA ALA A 585 -16.07 10.49 30.39
C ALA A 585 -14.95 10.73 31.43
N GLN A 586 -14.74 9.81 32.38
CA GLN A 586 -13.67 9.95 33.39
C GLN A 586 -12.35 9.31 32.95
N SER A 587 -12.40 8.32 32.05
CA SER A 587 -11.24 7.54 31.64
C SER A 587 -10.09 8.36 31.04
N PRO A 588 -10.30 9.44 30.25
CA PRO A 588 -9.20 10.28 29.78
C PRO A 588 -8.34 10.91 30.89
N LYS A 589 -8.89 11.11 32.11
CA LYS A 589 -8.14 11.69 33.23
C LYS A 589 -7.07 10.75 33.81
N ALA A 590 -7.14 9.46 33.50
CA ALA A 590 -6.17 8.46 33.94
C ALA A 590 -4.94 8.36 33.02
N LEU A 591 -4.97 8.98 31.83
CA LEU A 591 -3.87 8.90 30.85
C LEU A 591 -2.51 9.36 31.42
N PRO A 592 -2.41 10.45 32.22
CA PRO A 592 -1.13 10.85 32.80
C PRO A 592 -0.52 9.79 33.72
N ALA A 593 -1.36 9.12 34.52
CA ALA A 593 -0.92 8.03 35.39
C ALA A 593 -0.44 6.82 34.58
N LEU A 594 -1.18 6.43 33.54
CA LEU A 594 -0.82 5.32 32.66
C LEU A 594 0.45 5.59 31.85
N HIS A 595 0.70 6.85 31.45
CA HIS A 595 1.96 7.28 30.84
C HIS A 595 3.13 7.21 31.82
N SER A 596 2.95 7.70 33.05
CA SER A 596 4.01 7.67 34.08
C SER A 596 4.45 6.23 34.42
N LYS A 597 3.51 5.27 34.35
CA LYS A 597 3.74 3.84 34.56
C LYS A 597 4.24 3.10 33.29
N ALA A 598 4.49 3.83 32.19
CA ALA A 598 4.94 3.30 30.91
C ALA A 598 4.04 2.17 30.34
N LEU A 599 2.73 2.27 30.56
CA LEU A 599 1.73 1.33 30.03
C LEU A 599 1.17 1.78 28.68
N VAL A 600 1.02 3.09 28.53
CA VAL A 600 0.67 3.74 27.28
C VAL A 600 1.70 4.84 26.97
N GLN A 601 1.76 5.27 25.73
CA GLN A 601 2.62 6.36 25.26
C GLN A 601 1.80 7.31 24.40
N ALA A 602 1.97 8.61 24.63
CA ALA A 602 1.44 9.64 23.76
C ALA A 602 2.08 9.52 22.37
N ARG A 603 1.27 9.63 21.33
CA ARG A 603 1.78 9.78 19.96
C ARG A 603 1.86 11.26 19.65
N ALA A 604 3.00 11.68 19.09
CA ALA A 604 3.23 13.06 18.68
C ALA A 604 2.25 13.55 17.60
N VAL A 605 1.46 12.64 17.04
CA VAL A 605 0.62 12.85 15.87
C VAL A 605 -0.67 12.03 16.04
N SER A 606 -1.84 12.65 15.85
CA SER A 606 -3.16 12.05 16.07
C SER A 606 -4.02 12.06 14.81
N THR A 607 -4.63 10.91 14.46
CA THR A 607 -5.36 10.70 13.19
C THR A 607 -6.67 11.45 13.04
N PHE A 608 -7.30 11.82 14.15
CA PHE A 608 -8.50 12.65 14.12
C PHE A 608 -8.18 14.05 14.65
N GLU A 609 -8.50 15.04 13.84
CA GLU A 609 -8.31 16.45 14.20
C GLU A 609 -9.03 16.78 15.52
N GLY A 610 -8.31 17.48 16.41
CA GLY A 610 -8.78 17.90 17.73
C GLY A 610 -8.64 16.85 18.84
N THR A 611 -8.16 15.64 18.55
CA THR A 611 -8.04 14.55 19.53
C THR A 611 -6.59 14.22 19.86
N ALA A 612 -6.26 13.82 21.08
CA ALA A 612 -4.95 13.29 21.44
C ALA A 612 -4.91 11.77 21.22
N GLU A 613 -3.88 11.29 20.53
CA GLU A 613 -3.71 9.87 20.24
C GLU A 613 -2.67 9.25 21.18
N ALA A 614 -3.00 8.07 21.70
CA ALA A 614 -2.12 7.27 22.53
C ALA A 614 -2.05 5.84 22.00
N ALA A 615 -0.94 5.16 22.30
CA ALA A 615 -0.75 3.76 21.95
C ALA A 615 -0.29 2.97 23.17
N PHE A 616 -0.65 1.70 23.23
CA PHE A 616 -0.08 0.79 24.22
C PHE A 616 1.43 0.69 24.01
N GLN A 617 2.20 0.73 25.10
CA GLN A 617 3.66 0.57 25.06
C GLN A 617 4.05 -0.76 24.36
N HIS A 618 3.25 -1.80 24.63
CA HIS A 618 3.44 -3.14 24.08
C HIS A 618 2.12 -3.72 23.57
N HIS A 619 2.14 -4.35 22.37
CA HIS A 619 0.96 -5.05 21.85
C HIS A 619 0.50 -6.20 22.75
N LEU A 620 1.44 -6.88 23.43
CA LEU A 620 1.09 -7.94 24.38
C LEU A 620 0.34 -7.39 25.60
N LEU A 621 0.69 -6.18 26.08
CA LEU A 621 -0.05 -5.50 27.15
C LEU A 621 -1.48 -5.17 26.71
N HIS A 622 -1.67 -4.71 25.48
CA HIS A 622 -3.01 -4.52 24.89
C HIS A 622 -3.82 -5.83 24.92
N GLN A 623 -3.24 -6.94 24.45
CA GLN A 623 -3.93 -8.24 24.42
C GLN A 623 -4.31 -8.74 25.81
N VAL A 624 -3.37 -8.68 26.77
CA VAL A 624 -3.60 -9.07 28.17
C VAL A 624 -4.71 -8.21 28.76
N THR A 625 -4.62 -6.88 28.62
CA THR A 625 -5.64 -5.95 29.11
C THR A 625 -7.01 -6.25 28.50
N TYR A 626 -7.10 -6.39 27.18
CA TYR A 626 -8.35 -6.69 26.48
C TYR A 626 -8.94 -8.03 26.91
N SER A 627 -8.12 -9.03 27.22
CA SER A 627 -8.59 -10.33 27.71
C SER A 627 -9.32 -10.24 29.06
N THR A 628 -8.98 -9.24 29.89
CA THR A 628 -9.61 -9.02 31.21
C THR A 628 -10.99 -8.36 31.16
N VAL A 629 -11.39 -7.77 30.02
CA VAL A 629 -12.69 -7.12 29.88
C VAL A 629 -13.79 -8.17 29.69
N LEU A 630 -14.87 -8.07 30.48
CA LEU A 630 -15.97 -9.03 30.45
C LEU A 630 -16.75 -8.95 29.12
N LYS A 631 -17.29 -10.07 28.65
CA LYS A 631 -18.01 -10.16 27.36
C LYS A 631 -19.14 -9.11 27.19
N PRO A 632 -20.02 -8.86 28.18
CA PRO A 632 -21.07 -7.84 28.04
C PRO A 632 -20.49 -6.43 27.88
N GLN A 633 -19.47 -6.10 28.67
CA GLN A 633 -18.79 -4.80 28.62
C GLN A 633 -18.05 -4.60 27.29
N LYS A 634 -17.43 -5.65 26.74
CA LYS A 634 -16.82 -5.61 25.40
C LYS A 634 -17.82 -5.22 24.32
N ARG A 635 -19.03 -5.81 24.35
CA ARG A 635 -20.08 -5.50 23.36
C ARG A 635 -20.50 -4.04 23.42
N GLU A 636 -20.81 -3.53 24.62
CA GLU A 636 -21.21 -2.13 24.81
C GLU A 636 -20.10 -1.16 24.40
N ALA A 637 -18.87 -1.42 24.83
CA ALA A 637 -17.73 -0.56 24.51
C ALA A 637 -17.39 -0.57 23.01
N HIS A 638 -17.51 -1.72 22.32
CA HIS A 638 -17.37 -1.78 20.87
C HIS A 638 -18.48 -1.05 20.12
N ALA A 639 -19.72 -1.10 20.60
CA ALA A 639 -20.83 -0.35 20.02
C ALA A 639 -20.58 1.17 20.11
N ARG A 640 -20.11 1.66 21.26
CA ARG A 640 -19.72 3.07 21.44
C ARG A 640 -18.53 3.48 20.58
N ALA A 641 -17.52 2.62 20.46
CA ALA A 641 -16.37 2.87 19.60
C ALA A 641 -16.79 2.99 18.11
N ALA A 642 -17.66 2.07 17.64
CA ALA A 642 -18.21 2.13 16.29
C ALA A 642 -19.02 3.41 16.03
N ALA A 643 -19.84 3.82 17.00
CA ALA A 643 -20.62 5.05 16.90
C ALA A 643 -19.73 6.30 16.82
N TRP A 644 -18.67 6.36 17.65
CA TRP A 644 -17.70 7.45 17.61
C TRP A 644 -16.95 7.50 16.27
N LEU A 645 -16.48 6.36 15.76
CA LEU A 645 -15.84 6.29 14.44
C LEU A 645 -16.80 6.76 13.35
N THR A 646 -18.06 6.31 13.36
CA THR A 646 -19.06 6.68 12.35
C THR A 646 -19.28 8.20 12.25
N GLN A 647 -19.27 8.91 13.39
CA GLN A 647 -19.41 10.38 13.41
C GLN A 647 -18.22 11.11 12.80
N ARG A 648 -17.04 10.47 12.78
CA ARG A 648 -15.78 11.02 12.25
C ARG A 648 -15.45 10.48 10.86
N VAL A 649 -16.24 9.54 10.32
CA VAL A 649 -16.15 9.01 8.96
C VAL A 649 -16.71 10.06 7.98
N GLY A 650 -15.90 11.09 7.74
CA GLY A 650 -16.10 12.13 6.71
C GLY A 650 -14.84 12.23 5.84
N ASP A 651 -14.14 13.38 5.86
CA ASP A 651 -13.03 13.73 4.95
C ASP A 651 -11.81 12.79 4.94
N ARG A 652 -11.67 11.89 5.93
CA ARG A 652 -10.66 10.81 6.00
C ARG A 652 -11.25 9.42 6.30
N GLY A 653 -12.58 9.30 6.23
CA GLY A 653 -13.36 8.18 6.76
C GLY A 653 -13.13 6.82 6.09
N ASP A 654 -12.59 6.82 4.87
CA ASP A 654 -12.35 5.62 4.07
C ASP A 654 -11.36 4.62 4.70
N GLU A 655 -10.47 5.11 5.56
CA GLU A 655 -9.42 4.30 6.20
C GLU A 655 -9.95 3.50 7.38
N TYR A 656 -11.06 3.94 7.98
CA TYR A 656 -11.65 3.34 9.15
C TYR A 656 -12.88 2.50 8.84
N LEU A 657 -13.24 2.31 7.56
CA LEU A 657 -14.41 1.53 7.17
C LEU A 657 -14.35 0.09 7.69
N ALA A 658 -13.24 -0.62 7.45
CA ALA A 658 -13.07 -1.99 7.92
C ALA A 658 -12.94 -2.08 9.44
N ILE A 659 -12.26 -1.12 10.08
CA ILE A 659 -12.13 -1.04 11.54
C ILE A 659 -13.50 -0.81 12.19
N THR A 660 -14.32 0.06 11.60
CA THR A 660 -15.70 0.31 12.04
C THR A 660 -16.55 -0.94 11.88
N GLY A 661 -16.40 -1.68 10.76
CA GLY A 661 -17.04 -2.97 10.55
C GLY A 661 -16.67 -4.01 11.62
N GLU A 662 -15.40 -4.11 11.99
CA GLU A 662 -14.91 -5.00 13.05
C GLU A 662 -15.50 -4.64 14.42
N HIS A 663 -15.57 -3.35 14.77
CA HIS A 663 -16.22 -2.91 15.99
C HIS A 663 -17.73 -3.24 16.00
N CYS A 664 -18.44 -3.04 14.89
CA CYS A 664 -19.84 -3.44 14.76
C CYS A 664 -20.01 -4.96 14.93
N ALA A 665 -19.14 -5.77 14.31
CA ALA A 665 -19.19 -7.22 14.41
C ALA A 665 -19.00 -7.69 15.86
N ARG A 666 -18.03 -7.11 16.59
CA ARG A 666 -17.77 -7.44 18.00
C ARG A 666 -18.84 -6.92 18.96
N ALA A 667 -19.54 -5.85 18.58
CA ALA A 667 -20.72 -5.36 19.31
C ALA A 667 -21.93 -6.31 19.17
N GLY A 668 -21.94 -7.18 18.15
CA GLY A 668 -23.11 -8.00 17.78
C GLY A 668 -24.04 -7.31 16.78
N GLU A 669 -23.66 -6.15 16.26
CA GLU A 669 -24.40 -5.38 15.25
C GLU A 669 -24.08 -5.91 13.84
N HIS A 670 -24.41 -7.18 13.62
CA HIS A 670 -23.99 -7.96 12.45
C HIS A 670 -24.42 -7.34 11.10
N ARG A 671 -25.63 -6.78 11.01
CA ARG A 671 -26.09 -6.11 9.77
C ARG A 671 -25.24 -4.88 9.44
N LEU A 672 -25.01 -4.02 10.45
CA LEU A 672 -24.20 -2.81 10.28
C LEU A 672 -22.75 -3.16 9.93
N ALA A 673 -22.21 -4.22 10.54
CA ALA A 673 -20.88 -4.74 10.20
C ALA A 673 -20.77 -5.14 8.72
N ALA A 674 -21.76 -5.87 8.19
CA ALA A 674 -21.79 -6.27 6.79
C ALA A 674 -21.80 -5.07 5.84
N GLU A 675 -22.58 -4.02 6.15
CA GLU A 675 -22.64 -2.79 5.36
C GLU A 675 -21.31 -2.03 5.35
N TRP A 676 -20.62 -1.94 6.48
CA TRP A 676 -19.31 -1.29 6.57
C TRP A 676 -18.23 -2.05 5.82
N PHE A 677 -18.20 -3.38 5.92
CA PHE A 677 -17.26 -4.20 5.15
C PHE A 677 -17.53 -4.11 3.63
N LEU A 678 -18.79 -4.04 3.20
CA LEU A 678 -19.12 -3.81 1.80
C LEU A 678 -18.60 -2.44 1.30
N ARG A 679 -18.74 -1.37 2.10
CA ARG A 679 -18.15 -0.05 1.78
C ARG A 679 -16.62 -0.13 1.70
N ALA A 680 -15.97 -0.82 2.64
CA ALA A 680 -14.53 -1.04 2.63
C ALA A 680 -14.08 -1.79 1.36
N SER A 681 -14.83 -2.80 0.93
CA SER A 681 -14.57 -3.54 -0.32
C SER A 681 -14.62 -2.64 -1.56
N ARG A 682 -15.62 -1.76 -1.67
CA ARG A 682 -15.72 -0.79 -2.79
C ARG A 682 -14.51 0.13 -2.85
N ARG A 683 -14.08 0.66 -1.71
CA ARG A 683 -12.92 1.55 -1.63
C ARG A 683 -11.60 0.84 -1.89
N ALA A 684 -11.45 -0.42 -1.44
CA ALA A 684 -10.29 -1.24 -1.74
C ALA A 684 -10.18 -1.56 -3.24
N LYS A 685 -11.29 -1.92 -3.89
CA LYS A 685 -11.35 -2.11 -5.35
C LYS A 685 -10.91 -0.86 -6.11
N ALA A 686 -11.39 0.33 -5.71
CA ALA A 686 -11.05 1.60 -6.38
C ALA A 686 -9.55 1.89 -6.37
N ARG A 687 -8.81 1.37 -5.38
CA ARG A 687 -7.35 1.49 -5.25
C ARG A 687 -6.59 0.24 -5.73
N PHE A 688 -7.26 -0.68 -6.45
CA PHE A 688 -6.69 -1.95 -6.95
C PHE A 688 -6.24 -2.92 -5.84
N ALA A 689 -6.76 -2.79 -4.62
CA ALA A 689 -6.52 -3.74 -3.54
C ALA A 689 -7.55 -4.88 -3.57
N TYR A 690 -7.56 -5.67 -4.66
CA TYR A 690 -8.57 -6.68 -4.92
C TYR A 690 -8.60 -7.81 -3.88
N THR A 691 -7.46 -8.28 -3.37
CA THR A 691 -7.46 -9.33 -2.34
C THR A 691 -8.06 -8.84 -1.03
N ALA A 692 -7.70 -7.63 -0.58
CA ALA A 692 -8.35 -7.00 0.57
C ALA A 692 -9.85 -6.79 0.33
N ALA A 693 -10.23 -6.37 -0.88
CA ALA A 693 -11.63 -6.22 -1.25
C ALA A 693 -12.40 -7.55 -1.15
N LEU A 694 -11.78 -8.68 -1.50
CA LEU A 694 -12.37 -10.02 -1.35
C LEU A 694 -12.50 -10.42 0.12
N GLN A 695 -11.46 -10.19 0.94
CA GLN A 695 -11.48 -10.46 2.38
C GLN A 695 -12.59 -9.70 3.10
N TYR A 696 -12.83 -8.43 2.73
CA TYR A 696 -13.96 -7.69 3.28
C TYR A 696 -15.31 -8.26 2.84
N ILE A 697 -15.42 -8.82 1.63
CA ILE A 697 -16.65 -9.50 1.20
C ILE A 697 -16.84 -10.83 1.95
N ASP A 698 -15.78 -11.58 2.23
CA ASP A 698 -15.83 -12.76 3.11
C ASP A 698 -16.37 -12.39 4.50
N GLN A 699 -15.84 -11.31 5.09
CA GLN A 699 -16.29 -10.79 6.37
C GLN A 699 -17.75 -10.31 6.30
N ALA A 700 -18.11 -9.57 5.26
CA ALA A 700 -19.46 -9.05 5.09
C ALA A 700 -20.51 -10.17 4.94
N GLU A 701 -20.22 -11.21 4.15
CA GLU A 701 -21.09 -12.37 4.00
C GLU A 701 -21.25 -13.14 5.32
N ALA A 702 -20.15 -13.34 6.07
CA ALA A 702 -20.20 -13.99 7.37
C ALA A 702 -21.06 -13.20 8.36
N GLN A 703 -20.91 -11.88 8.40
CA GLN A 703 -21.74 -11.02 9.26
C GLN A 703 -23.20 -10.98 8.80
N ALA A 704 -23.48 -10.93 7.49
CA ALA A 704 -24.84 -10.99 6.97
C ALA A 704 -25.54 -12.31 7.33
N ALA A 705 -24.83 -13.44 7.27
CA ALA A 705 -25.36 -14.74 7.68
C ALA A 705 -25.70 -14.80 9.19
N LEU A 706 -24.84 -14.23 10.04
CA LEU A 706 -25.12 -14.11 11.49
C LEU A 706 -26.30 -13.18 11.78
N ALA A 707 -26.42 -12.07 11.04
CA ALA A 707 -27.56 -11.17 11.16
C ALA A 707 -28.86 -11.92 10.84
N ALA A 708 -28.90 -12.65 9.72
CA ALA A 708 -30.05 -13.46 9.30
C ALA A 708 -30.50 -14.47 10.37
N GLN A 709 -29.54 -15.16 11.00
CA GLN A 709 -29.82 -16.12 12.08
C GLN A 709 -30.40 -15.45 13.34
N THR A 710 -29.98 -14.22 13.63
CA THR A 710 -30.32 -13.53 14.88
C THR A 710 -31.63 -12.76 14.77
N THR A 711 -31.87 -12.09 13.63
CA THR A 711 -33.05 -11.25 13.41
C THR A 711 -34.16 -11.95 12.62
N GLY A 712 -33.87 -13.10 12.00
CA GLY A 712 -34.77 -13.76 11.04
C GLY A 712 -34.91 -13.02 9.71
N LEU A 713 -34.15 -11.94 9.50
CA LEU A 713 -34.22 -11.07 8.32
C LEU A 713 -32.84 -10.95 7.70
N SER A 714 -32.68 -11.43 6.46
CA SER A 714 -31.57 -11.06 5.60
C SER A 714 -32.14 -10.28 4.42
N PRO A 715 -31.88 -8.96 4.31
CA PRO A 715 -32.30 -8.20 3.14
C PRO A 715 -31.70 -8.85 1.87
N PRO A 716 -32.52 -9.32 0.93
CA PRO A 716 -32.03 -9.98 -0.28
C PRO A 716 -31.18 -9.01 -1.12
N GLU A 717 -31.42 -7.70 -1.04
CA GLU A 717 -30.64 -6.67 -1.71
C GLU A 717 -29.19 -6.61 -1.21
N LEU A 718 -28.97 -6.79 0.10
CA LEU A 718 -27.62 -6.84 0.66
C LEU A 718 -26.88 -8.09 0.18
N GLN A 719 -27.55 -9.24 0.12
CA GLN A 719 -26.96 -10.47 -0.39
C GLN A 719 -26.61 -10.36 -1.87
N HIS A 720 -27.50 -9.77 -2.68
CA HIS A 720 -27.26 -9.51 -4.10
C HIS A 720 -26.01 -8.64 -4.31
N GLU A 721 -25.91 -7.51 -3.62
CA GLU A 721 -24.76 -6.60 -3.77
C GLU A 721 -23.44 -7.25 -3.33
N LEU A 722 -23.45 -8.07 -2.26
CA LEU A 722 -22.27 -8.83 -1.82
C LEU A 722 -21.81 -9.84 -2.87
N LEU A 723 -22.74 -10.64 -3.39
CA LEU A 723 -22.46 -11.66 -4.40
C LEU A 723 -22.00 -11.04 -5.72
N ASN A 724 -22.68 -10.00 -6.19
CA ASN A 724 -22.27 -9.25 -7.38
C ASN A 724 -20.84 -8.70 -7.21
N ARG A 725 -20.54 -8.07 -6.06
CA ARG A 725 -19.21 -7.56 -5.78
C ARG A 725 -18.15 -8.68 -5.81
N ARG A 726 -18.46 -9.85 -5.25
CA ARG A 726 -17.58 -11.03 -5.31
C ARG A 726 -17.32 -11.46 -6.75
N VAL A 727 -18.35 -11.58 -7.59
CA VAL A 727 -18.21 -11.96 -9.01
C VAL A 727 -17.23 -11.03 -9.73
N LEU A 728 -17.36 -9.72 -9.54
CA LEU A 728 -16.48 -8.71 -10.17
C LEU A 728 -15.03 -8.77 -9.67
N ILE A 729 -14.82 -9.02 -8.37
CA ILE A 729 -13.48 -9.13 -7.77
C ILE A 729 -12.80 -10.43 -8.21
N CYS A 730 -13.51 -11.56 -8.17
CA CYS A 730 -13.01 -12.84 -8.63
C CYS A 730 -12.66 -12.80 -10.13
N ASP A 731 -13.42 -12.06 -10.95
CA ASP A 731 -13.06 -11.87 -12.36
C ASP A 731 -11.71 -11.16 -12.52
N SER A 732 -11.49 -10.11 -11.72
CA SER A 732 -10.28 -9.29 -11.74
C SER A 732 -9.05 -10.05 -11.26
N LEU A 733 -9.23 -10.96 -10.29
CA LEU A 733 -8.17 -11.84 -9.76
C LEU A 733 -8.03 -13.15 -10.54
N ALA A 734 -8.87 -13.39 -11.56
CA ALA A 734 -8.96 -14.65 -12.30
C ALA A 734 -9.22 -15.90 -11.41
N LEU A 735 -9.93 -15.74 -10.29
CA LEU A 735 -10.34 -16.82 -9.39
C LEU A 735 -11.59 -17.53 -9.93
N ARG A 736 -11.42 -18.32 -11.00
CA ARG A 736 -12.53 -18.85 -11.83
C ARG A 736 -13.51 -19.74 -11.08
N GLU A 737 -13.03 -20.61 -10.20
CA GLU A 737 -13.88 -21.51 -9.40
C GLU A 737 -14.76 -20.72 -8.41
N GLN A 738 -14.16 -19.79 -7.65
CA GLN A 738 -14.91 -18.94 -6.73
C GLN A 738 -15.90 -18.01 -7.47
N GLN A 739 -15.52 -17.54 -8.66
CA GLN A 739 -16.39 -16.75 -9.54
C GLN A 739 -17.62 -17.56 -9.96
N GLU A 740 -17.44 -18.82 -10.37
CA GLU A 740 -18.53 -19.71 -10.77
C GLU A 740 -19.52 -19.94 -9.63
N VAL A 741 -19.03 -20.26 -8.42
CA VAL A 741 -19.86 -20.44 -7.22
C VAL A 741 -20.63 -19.17 -6.87
N ALA A 742 -20.00 -18.00 -6.96
CA ALA A 742 -20.68 -16.73 -6.69
C ALA A 742 -21.79 -16.43 -7.71
N ILE A 743 -21.55 -16.74 -9.00
CA ILE A 743 -22.56 -16.62 -10.07
C ILE A 743 -23.74 -17.57 -9.83
N ASP A 744 -23.48 -18.82 -9.44
CA ASP A 744 -24.53 -19.80 -9.12
C ASP A 744 -25.43 -19.30 -7.97
N ARG A 745 -24.82 -18.79 -6.89
CA ARG A 745 -25.55 -18.23 -5.74
C ARG A 745 -26.35 -16.99 -6.13
N LEU A 746 -25.79 -16.11 -6.97
CA LEU A 746 -26.47 -14.90 -7.45
C LEU A 746 -27.69 -15.24 -8.31
N LEU A 747 -27.55 -16.23 -9.20
CA LEU A 747 -28.65 -16.71 -10.04
C LEU A 747 -29.78 -17.32 -9.19
N ALA A 748 -29.43 -18.20 -8.24
CA ALA A 748 -30.40 -18.83 -7.36
C ALA A 748 -31.13 -17.81 -6.46
N LEU A 749 -30.42 -16.78 -5.98
CA LEU A 749 -31.02 -15.69 -5.21
C LEU A 749 -32.03 -14.90 -6.06
N GLY A 750 -31.66 -14.54 -7.29
CA GLY A 750 -32.57 -13.86 -8.22
C GLY A 750 -33.83 -14.66 -8.53
N GLU A 751 -33.69 -15.98 -8.75
CA GLU A 751 -34.81 -16.87 -9.02
C GLU A 751 -35.74 -17.03 -7.80
N ALA A 752 -35.18 -17.18 -6.60
CA ALA A 752 -35.94 -17.35 -5.37
C ALA A 752 -36.76 -16.10 -4.99
N GLU A 753 -36.18 -14.92 -5.18
CA GLU A 753 -36.82 -13.63 -4.87
C GLU A 753 -37.70 -13.10 -6.02
N GLY A 754 -37.72 -13.79 -7.17
CA GLY A 754 -38.43 -13.33 -8.37
C GLY A 754 -37.86 -12.04 -8.97
N GLN A 755 -36.57 -11.76 -8.71
CA GLN A 755 -35.88 -10.56 -9.16
C GLN A 755 -35.16 -10.82 -10.48
N ASP A 756 -35.90 -10.67 -11.59
CA ASP A 756 -35.41 -10.94 -12.94
C ASP A 756 -34.14 -10.14 -13.33
N HIS A 757 -33.96 -8.93 -12.77
CA HIS A 757 -32.74 -8.13 -12.98
C HIS A 757 -31.47 -8.85 -12.46
N TRP A 758 -31.57 -9.49 -11.30
CA TRP A 758 -30.45 -10.23 -10.70
C TRP A 758 -30.15 -11.50 -11.50
N VAL A 759 -31.20 -12.15 -12.01
CA VAL A 759 -31.09 -13.31 -12.92
C VAL A 759 -30.35 -12.92 -14.20
N ALA A 760 -30.73 -11.80 -14.84
CA ALA A 760 -30.07 -11.29 -16.04
C ALA A 760 -28.58 -11.01 -15.81
N GLU A 761 -28.25 -10.35 -14.69
CA GLU A 761 -26.86 -10.04 -14.32
C GLU A 761 -26.00 -11.29 -14.08
N ALA A 762 -26.55 -12.28 -13.39
CA ALA A 762 -25.87 -13.56 -13.16
C ALA A 762 -25.64 -14.32 -14.47
N LEU A 763 -26.61 -14.33 -15.38
CA LEU A 763 -26.51 -15.02 -16.67
C LEU A 763 -25.48 -14.36 -17.60
N ALA A 764 -25.44 -13.03 -17.65
CA ALA A 764 -24.42 -12.29 -18.41
C ALA A 764 -23.00 -12.56 -17.87
N SER A 765 -22.86 -12.65 -16.53
CA SER A 765 -21.59 -13.03 -15.90
C SER A 765 -21.21 -14.49 -16.20
N ARG A 766 -22.20 -15.40 -16.19
CA ARG A 766 -21.99 -16.82 -16.50
C ARG A 766 -21.53 -17.03 -17.93
N SER A 767 -22.17 -16.36 -18.90
CA SER A 767 -21.82 -16.52 -20.31
C SER A 767 -20.38 -16.09 -20.58
N MET A 768 -19.96 -14.95 -20.00
CA MET A 768 -18.59 -14.44 -20.13
C MET A 768 -17.56 -15.38 -19.49
N LEU A 769 -17.83 -15.90 -18.29
CA LEU A 769 -16.94 -16.85 -17.62
C LEU A 769 -16.82 -18.16 -18.41
N ALA A 770 -17.93 -18.73 -18.85
CA ALA A 770 -17.96 -19.96 -19.62
C ALA A 770 -17.23 -19.80 -20.97
N TYR A 771 -17.37 -18.65 -21.63
CA TYR A 771 -16.61 -18.33 -22.83
C TYR A 771 -15.10 -18.29 -22.58
N ARG A 772 -14.65 -17.52 -21.56
CA ARG A 772 -13.22 -17.40 -21.21
C ARG A 772 -12.57 -18.71 -20.79
N THR A 773 -13.36 -19.67 -20.29
CA THR A 773 -12.89 -20.99 -19.87
C THR A 773 -13.07 -22.07 -20.94
N GLY A 774 -13.53 -21.71 -22.15
CA GLY A 774 -13.70 -22.63 -23.27
C GLY A 774 -14.93 -23.55 -23.18
N ARG A 775 -15.83 -23.34 -22.21
CA ARG A 775 -17.07 -24.12 -22.05
C ARG A 775 -18.19 -23.57 -22.93
N LEU A 776 -17.98 -23.61 -24.25
CA LEU A 776 -18.83 -22.94 -25.25
C LEU A 776 -20.33 -23.32 -25.14
N PRO A 777 -20.75 -24.58 -24.97
CA PRO A 777 -22.19 -24.90 -24.86
C PRO A 777 -22.86 -24.24 -23.65
N LEU A 778 -22.14 -24.14 -22.52
CA LEU A 778 -22.63 -23.45 -21.32
C LEU A 778 -22.70 -21.94 -21.55
N ALA A 779 -21.71 -21.37 -22.23
CA ALA A 779 -21.68 -19.95 -22.57
C ALA A 779 -22.88 -19.55 -23.44
N GLU A 780 -23.19 -20.37 -24.46
CA GLU A 780 -24.32 -20.14 -25.35
C GLU A 780 -25.65 -20.24 -24.60
N ALA A 781 -25.85 -21.31 -23.83
CA ALA A 781 -27.09 -21.52 -23.07
C ALA A 781 -27.34 -20.37 -22.07
N ALA A 782 -26.31 -19.95 -21.34
CA ALA A 782 -26.38 -18.84 -20.40
C ALA A 782 -26.69 -17.51 -21.11
N ALA A 783 -26.03 -17.24 -22.24
CA ALA A 783 -26.24 -15.99 -22.98
C ALA A 783 -27.64 -15.93 -23.62
N ARG A 784 -28.17 -17.02 -24.18
CA ARG A 784 -29.54 -17.06 -24.74
C ARG A 784 -30.58 -16.77 -23.66
N ARG A 785 -30.49 -17.46 -22.52
CA ARG A 785 -31.38 -17.21 -21.37
C ARG A 785 -31.20 -15.78 -20.83
N GLY A 786 -29.97 -15.29 -20.79
CA GLY A 786 -29.63 -13.93 -20.36
C GLY A 786 -30.31 -12.86 -21.23
N VAL A 787 -30.26 -13.03 -22.56
CA VAL A 787 -31.00 -12.19 -23.51
C VAL A 787 -32.50 -12.24 -23.24
N GLU A 788 -33.10 -13.43 -23.18
CA GLU A 788 -34.55 -13.58 -22.97
C GLU A 788 -35.05 -12.87 -21.70
N VAL A 789 -34.31 -13.01 -20.60
CA VAL A 789 -34.66 -12.36 -19.33
C VAL A 789 -34.42 -10.86 -19.40
N ALA A 790 -33.25 -10.41 -19.86
CA ALA A 790 -32.86 -9.00 -19.88
C ALA A 790 -33.76 -8.17 -20.80
N GLU A 791 -34.11 -8.67 -21.99
CA GLU A 791 -35.00 -7.97 -22.91
C GLU A 791 -36.43 -7.85 -22.36
N ARG A 792 -36.94 -8.91 -21.71
CA ARG A 792 -38.27 -8.92 -21.09
C ARG A 792 -38.44 -7.85 -20.03
N ILE A 793 -37.37 -7.56 -19.28
CA ILE A 793 -37.38 -6.56 -18.19
C ILE A 793 -36.76 -5.21 -18.59
N ASP A 794 -36.43 -5.04 -19.88
CA ASP A 794 -35.81 -3.81 -20.40
C ASP A 794 -34.46 -3.46 -19.72
N ASP A 795 -33.68 -4.48 -19.35
CA ASP A 795 -32.33 -4.33 -18.77
C ASP A 795 -31.27 -4.26 -19.87
N ALA A 796 -31.05 -3.04 -20.34
CA ALA A 796 -30.18 -2.76 -21.48
C ALA A 796 -28.74 -3.24 -21.30
N LYS A 797 -28.16 -3.08 -20.10
CA LYS A 797 -26.76 -3.46 -19.82
C LYS A 797 -26.56 -4.96 -19.98
N ASN A 798 -27.39 -5.76 -19.32
CA ASN A 798 -27.23 -7.21 -19.33
C ASN A 798 -27.68 -7.84 -20.66
N ALA A 799 -28.62 -7.20 -21.38
CA ALA A 799 -28.96 -7.56 -22.75
C ALA A 799 -27.75 -7.37 -23.68
N THR A 800 -27.06 -6.21 -23.60
CA THR A 800 -25.85 -5.97 -24.39
C THR A 800 -24.77 -7.02 -24.13
N LEU A 801 -24.41 -7.27 -22.87
CA LEU A 801 -23.34 -8.20 -22.52
C LEU A 801 -23.62 -9.64 -22.98
N SER A 802 -24.88 -10.06 -22.89
CA SER A 802 -25.30 -11.40 -23.34
C SER A 802 -25.25 -11.50 -24.88
N HIS A 803 -25.75 -10.50 -25.59
CA HIS A 803 -25.68 -10.44 -27.06
C HIS A 803 -24.24 -10.35 -27.59
N ILE A 804 -23.35 -9.60 -26.93
CA ILE A 804 -21.92 -9.55 -27.24
C ILE A 804 -21.31 -10.95 -27.20
N THR A 805 -21.63 -11.73 -26.16
CA THR A 805 -21.09 -13.09 -26.01
C THR A 805 -21.58 -14.00 -27.14
N LEU A 806 -22.88 -13.97 -27.47
CA LEU A 806 -23.43 -14.75 -28.58
C LEU A 806 -22.83 -14.36 -29.93
N ALA A 807 -22.66 -13.06 -30.17
CA ALA A 807 -22.10 -12.54 -31.41
C ALA A 807 -20.64 -12.99 -31.59
N PHE A 808 -19.80 -12.85 -30.57
CA PHE A 808 -18.41 -13.34 -30.61
C PHE A 808 -18.35 -14.84 -30.90
N MET A 809 -19.12 -15.65 -30.18
CA MET A 809 -19.15 -17.10 -30.39
C MET A 809 -19.60 -17.47 -31.80
N ALA A 810 -20.59 -16.76 -32.34
CA ALA A 810 -21.07 -16.98 -33.69
C ALA A 810 -20.02 -16.59 -34.76
N VAL A 811 -19.17 -15.59 -34.51
CA VAL A 811 -18.02 -15.28 -35.40
C VAL A 811 -17.02 -16.42 -35.40
N GLU A 812 -16.61 -16.91 -34.22
CA GLU A 812 -15.68 -18.04 -34.07
C GLU A 812 -16.20 -19.31 -34.74
N GLN A 813 -17.50 -19.58 -34.62
CA GLN A 813 -18.17 -20.72 -35.26
C GLN A 813 -18.48 -20.48 -36.75
N ARG A 814 -18.15 -19.31 -37.31
CA ARG A 814 -18.49 -18.89 -38.68
C ARG A 814 -19.99 -18.91 -39.02
N SER A 815 -20.84 -18.76 -38.00
CA SER A 815 -22.28 -18.60 -38.15
C SER A 815 -22.63 -17.13 -38.35
N PHE A 816 -22.22 -16.56 -39.49
CA PHE A 816 -22.24 -15.11 -39.73
C PHE A 816 -23.62 -14.45 -39.65
N GLU A 817 -24.70 -15.13 -40.03
CA GLU A 817 -26.06 -14.57 -39.88
C GLU A 817 -26.51 -14.50 -38.41
N ALA A 818 -26.08 -15.46 -37.58
CA ALA A 818 -26.30 -15.38 -36.15
C ALA A 818 -25.44 -14.27 -35.53
N ALA A 819 -24.18 -14.14 -35.97
CA ALA A 819 -23.29 -13.08 -35.54
C ALA A 819 -23.82 -11.69 -35.89
N ARG A 820 -24.34 -11.49 -37.12
CA ARG A 820 -24.90 -10.21 -37.59
C ARG A 820 -26.11 -9.80 -36.75
N ARG A 821 -27.03 -10.73 -36.49
CA ARG A 821 -28.19 -10.48 -35.61
C ARG A 821 -27.78 -10.16 -34.18
N GLY A 822 -26.87 -10.96 -33.61
CA GLY A 822 -26.38 -10.74 -32.24
C GLY A 822 -25.64 -9.41 -32.08
N ALA A 823 -24.78 -9.06 -33.04
CA ALA A 823 -24.01 -7.82 -33.00
C ALA A 823 -24.90 -6.58 -33.21
N ALA A 824 -25.93 -6.66 -34.05
CA ALA A 824 -26.92 -5.59 -34.20
C ALA A 824 -27.75 -5.39 -32.93
N ALA A 825 -28.20 -6.49 -32.31
CA ALA A 825 -28.94 -6.44 -31.05
C ALA A 825 -28.07 -5.92 -29.89
N ALA A 826 -26.81 -6.36 -29.79
CA ALA A 826 -25.85 -5.85 -28.81
C ALA A 826 -25.71 -4.33 -28.90
N LEU A 827 -25.52 -3.79 -30.12
CA LEU A 827 -25.39 -2.35 -30.33
C LEU A 827 -26.69 -1.60 -29.98
N HIS A 828 -27.85 -2.11 -30.39
CA HIS A 828 -29.15 -1.51 -30.07
C HIS A 828 -29.31 -1.34 -28.56
N TRP A 829 -29.09 -2.41 -27.79
CA TRP A 829 -29.17 -2.37 -26.34
C TRP A 829 -28.09 -1.50 -25.70
N ALA A 830 -26.89 -1.46 -26.27
CA ALA A 830 -25.80 -0.65 -25.74
C ALA A 830 -26.10 0.85 -25.85
N VAL A 831 -26.64 1.27 -27.00
CA VAL A 831 -27.09 2.65 -27.22
C VAL A 831 -28.20 3.01 -26.23
N LEU A 832 -29.15 2.10 -25.97
CA LEU A 832 -30.20 2.30 -24.96
C LEU A 832 -29.61 2.43 -23.55
N ALA A 833 -28.62 1.61 -23.19
CA ALA A 833 -27.95 1.70 -21.90
C ALA A 833 -27.30 3.08 -21.72
N ARG A 834 -26.55 3.54 -22.73
CA ARG A 834 -25.95 4.88 -22.73
C ARG A 834 -26.98 6.00 -22.66
N GLN A 835 -28.02 5.98 -23.49
CA GLN A 835 -29.04 7.04 -23.51
C GLN A 835 -29.76 7.19 -22.16
N ARG A 836 -29.86 6.10 -21.39
CA ARG A 836 -30.51 6.07 -20.09
C ARG A 836 -29.60 6.53 -18.94
N MET A 837 -28.29 6.70 -19.16
CA MET A 837 -27.31 7.30 -18.23
C MET A 837 -27.49 6.83 -16.77
N ARG A 838 -27.53 5.51 -16.53
CA ARG A 838 -27.70 4.98 -15.16
C ARG A 838 -26.37 4.97 -14.40
N GLU A 839 -25.25 4.80 -15.09
CA GLU A 839 -23.90 4.89 -14.54
C GLU A 839 -22.95 5.67 -15.49
N GLU A 840 -21.95 6.37 -14.95
CA GLU A 840 -20.92 7.12 -15.71
C GLU A 840 -20.11 6.26 -16.72
N ARG A 841 -20.27 4.93 -16.71
CA ARG A 841 -19.47 3.97 -17.49
C ARG A 841 -20.26 3.24 -18.57
N ASP A 842 -21.54 3.54 -18.74
CA ASP A 842 -22.43 2.80 -19.66
C ASP A 842 -21.98 2.90 -21.13
N ASP A 843 -21.25 3.97 -21.50
CA ASP A 843 -20.70 4.14 -22.84
C ASP A 843 -19.73 3.02 -23.25
N ILE A 844 -19.05 2.39 -22.29
CA ILE A 844 -18.07 1.31 -22.55
C ILE A 844 -18.75 0.14 -23.26
N PHE A 845 -20.02 -0.14 -22.96
CA PHE A 845 -20.76 -1.24 -23.58
C PHE A 845 -21.02 -0.99 -25.06
N GLU A 846 -21.22 0.26 -25.47
CA GLU A 846 -21.38 0.62 -26.89
C GLU A 846 -20.07 0.44 -27.64
N VAL A 847 -18.94 0.87 -27.06
CA VAL A 847 -17.62 0.62 -27.65
C VAL A 847 -17.37 -0.88 -27.79
N GLN A 848 -17.66 -1.68 -26.77
CA GLN A 848 -17.49 -3.13 -26.83
C GLN A 848 -18.38 -3.78 -27.90
N ALA A 849 -19.64 -3.35 -28.04
CA ALA A 849 -20.54 -3.83 -29.08
C ALA A 849 -20.06 -3.45 -30.49
N LEU A 850 -19.54 -2.23 -30.67
CA LEU A 850 -18.94 -1.78 -31.93
C LEU A 850 -17.68 -2.57 -32.27
N LEU A 851 -16.81 -2.88 -31.30
CA LEU A 851 -15.63 -3.72 -31.55
C LEU A 851 -16.00 -5.15 -31.99
N VAL A 852 -17.09 -5.72 -31.45
CA VAL A 852 -17.64 -7.01 -31.93
C VAL A 852 -18.13 -6.90 -33.36
N GLN A 853 -18.88 -5.83 -33.70
CA GLN A 853 -19.33 -5.59 -35.07
C GLN A 853 -18.16 -5.43 -36.03
N ALA A 854 -17.13 -4.68 -35.65
CA ALA A 854 -15.91 -4.53 -36.44
C ALA A 854 -15.19 -5.88 -36.64
N HIS A 855 -15.17 -6.73 -35.62
CA HIS A 855 -14.62 -8.08 -35.73
C HIS A 855 -15.41 -8.95 -36.71
N LEU A 856 -16.75 -8.90 -36.66
CA LEU A 856 -17.62 -9.57 -37.63
C LEU A 856 -17.38 -9.06 -39.07
N HIS A 857 -17.35 -7.74 -39.27
CA HIS A 857 -17.09 -7.16 -40.58
C HIS A 857 -15.71 -7.57 -41.11
N GLY A 858 -14.69 -7.67 -40.25
CA GLY A 858 -13.39 -8.22 -40.62
C GLY A 858 -13.48 -9.68 -41.07
N ALA A 859 -14.22 -10.53 -40.35
CA ALA A 859 -14.40 -11.94 -40.69
C ALA A 859 -15.22 -12.16 -41.99
N LEU A 860 -16.16 -11.27 -42.30
CA LEU A 860 -16.92 -11.23 -43.55
C LEU A 860 -16.20 -10.49 -44.67
N ALA A 861 -15.06 -9.88 -44.36
CA ALA A 861 -14.28 -9.06 -45.28
C ALA A 861 -15.07 -7.85 -45.84
N GLU A 862 -15.90 -7.22 -45.01
CA GLU A 862 -16.72 -6.03 -45.28
C GLU A 862 -16.00 -4.74 -44.81
N GLU A 863 -14.97 -4.28 -45.53
CA GLU A 863 -14.07 -3.21 -45.05
C GLU A 863 -14.71 -1.82 -44.90
N GLY A 864 -15.67 -1.44 -45.76
CA GLY A 864 -16.38 -0.16 -45.65
C GLY A 864 -17.12 -0.02 -44.31
N PRO A 865 -18.07 -0.92 -44.02
CA PRO A 865 -18.75 -0.99 -42.72
C PRO A 865 -17.79 -1.14 -41.54
N ARG A 866 -16.74 -1.96 -41.67
CA ARG A 866 -15.70 -2.13 -40.63
C ARG A 866 -15.07 -0.80 -40.24
N SER A 867 -14.64 0.00 -41.23
CA SER A 867 -13.99 1.29 -41.00
C SER A 867 -14.93 2.32 -40.34
N GLU A 868 -16.19 2.38 -40.78
CA GLU A 868 -17.20 3.28 -40.18
C GLU A 868 -17.46 2.94 -38.71
N VAL A 869 -17.64 1.65 -38.39
CA VAL A 869 -17.87 1.17 -37.01
C VAL A 869 -16.66 1.46 -36.12
N LEU A 870 -15.44 1.24 -36.61
CA LEU A 870 -14.22 1.52 -35.85
C LEU A 870 -13.99 3.02 -35.61
N ALA A 871 -14.29 3.87 -36.59
CA ALA A 871 -14.25 5.32 -36.42
C ALA A 871 -15.23 5.77 -35.33
N HIS A 872 -16.43 5.19 -35.30
CA HIS A 872 -17.42 5.47 -34.26
C HIS A 872 -16.95 4.99 -32.88
N ALA A 873 -16.44 3.76 -32.77
CA ALA A 873 -15.91 3.21 -31.52
C ALA A 873 -14.80 4.09 -30.94
N LEU A 874 -13.87 4.54 -31.79
CA LEU A 874 -12.78 5.42 -31.37
C LEU A 874 -13.27 6.82 -30.95
N ALA A 875 -14.27 7.38 -31.64
CA ALA A 875 -14.88 8.66 -31.29
C ALA A 875 -15.55 8.63 -29.92
N LEU A 876 -16.19 7.50 -29.57
CA LEU A 876 -16.77 7.28 -28.25
C LEU A 876 -15.70 7.02 -27.19
N ALA A 877 -14.67 6.23 -27.48
CA ALA A 877 -13.66 5.83 -26.49
C ALA A 877 -12.78 7.01 -26.01
N ARG A 878 -12.45 7.96 -26.89
CA ARG A 878 -11.59 9.12 -26.60
C ARG A 878 -12.06 9.96 -25.39
N PRO A 879 -13.33 10.39 -25.28
CA PRO A 879 -13.79 11.16 -24.13
C PRO A 879 -13.93 10.35 -22.83
N MET A 880 -13.97 9.01 -22.87
CA MET A 880 -14.14 8.16 -21.67
C MET A 880 -12.92 8.12 -20.75
N ASN A 881 -11.80 8.71 -21.17
CA ASN A 881 -10.58 8.79 -20.38
C ASN A 881 -10.06 7.39 -19.95
N ASN A 882 -10.20 6.41 -20.84
CA ASN A 882 -9.71 5.05 -20.67
C ASN A 882 -8.62 4.78 -21.74
N PRO A 883 -7.34 5.03 -21.42
CA PRO A 883 -6.26 4.96 -22.42
C PRO A 883 -6.07 3.54 -22.94
N ARG A 884 -6.29 2.52 -22.11
CA ARG A 884 -6.21 1.12 -22.52
C ARG A 884 -7.29 0.77 -23.55
N LEU A 885 -8.54 1.16 -23.29
CA LEU A 885 -9.65 0.96 -24.24
C LEU A 885 -9.41 1.71 -25.56
N THR A 886 -8.85 2.91 -25.47
CA THR A 886 -8.49 3.72 -26.66
C THR A 886 -7.38 3.05 -27.47
N CYS A 887 -6.33 2.53 -26.81
CA CYS A 887 -5.31 1.70 -27.49
C CYS A 887 -5.92 0.49 -28.19
N THR A 888 -6.87 -0.21 -27.56
CA THR A 888 -7.57 -1.34 -28.18
C THR A 888 -8.38 -0.90 -29.40
N CYS A 889 -9.07 0.24 -29.37
CA CYS A 889 -9.76 0.75 -30.56
C CYS A 889 -8.78 1.08 -31.69
N LEU A 890 -7.65 1.72 -31.37
CA LEU A 890 -6.60 2.04 -32.33
C LEU A 890 -5.96 0.78 -32.94
N GLU A 891 -5.76 -0.27 -32.15
CA GLU A 891 -5.29 -1.57 -32.63
C GLU A 891 -6.19 -2.11 -33.74
N PHE A 892 -7.51 -2.16 -33.53
CA PHE A 892 -8.45 -2.62 -34.55
C PHE A 892 -8.46 -1.73 -35.81
N VAL A 893 -8.34 -0.40 -35.65
CA VAL A 893 -8.23 0.55 -36.78
C VAL A 893 -6.97 0.27 -37.59
N VAL A 894 -5.84 0.05 -36.92
CA VAL A 894 -4.57 -0.27 -37.57
C VAL A 894 -4.67 -1.62 -38.31
N GLU A 895 -5.26 -2.64 -37.71
CA GLU A 895 -5.44 -3.94 -38.35
C GLU A 895 -6.26 -3.81 -39.65
N SER A 896 -7.39 -3.11 -39.63
CA SER A 896 -8.20 -2.86 -40.85
C SER A 896 -7.41 -2.09 -41.92
N ALA A 897 -6.64 -1.08 -41.53
CA ALA A 897 -5.79 -0.33 -42.46
C ALA A 897 -4.71 -1.22 -43.10
N LEU A 898 -4.06 -2.09 -42.31
CA LEU A 898 -3.06 -3.04 -42.81
C LEU A 898 -3.67 -4.10 -43.74
N ASP A 899 -4.87 -4.59 -43.45
CA ASP A 899 -5.59 -5.54 -44.30
C ASP A 899 -5.94 -4.91 -45.67
N SER A 900 -6.25 -3.61 -45.68
CA SER A 900 -6.51 -2.80 -46.89
C SER A 900 -5.24 -2.23 -47.57
N ALA A 901 -4.05 -2.63 -47.10
CA ALA A 901 -2.74 -2.13 -47.55
C ALA A 901 -2.63 -0.59 -47.54
N ASP A 902 -3.26 0.07 -46.56
CA ASP A 902 -3.16 1.51 -46.29
C ASP A 902 -2.13 1.78 -45.19
N ALA A 903 -0.86 1.79 -45.59
CA ALA A 903 0.26 2.03 -44.68
C ALA A 903 0.25 3.45 -44.06
N ALA A 904 -0.36 4.44 -44.73
CA ALA A 904 -0.41 5.81 -44.23
C ALA A 904 -1.30 5.91 -43.00
N THR A 905 -2.54 5.42 -43.11
CA THR A 905 -3.49 5.38 -41.99
C THR A 905 -2.98 4.49 -40.86
N ALA A 906 -2.43 3.30 -41.18
CA ALA A 906 -1.82 2.42 -40.19
C ALA A 906 -0.71 3.12 -39.41
N THR A 907 0.21 3.82 -40.09
CA THR A 907 1.34 4.51 -39.45
C THR A 907 0.87 5.63 -38.50
N VAL A 908 -0.14 6.41 -38.90
CA VAL A 908 -0.70 7.48 -38.05
C VAL A 908 -1.22 6.91 -36.74
N HIS A 909 -2.04 5.87 -36.79
CA HIS A 909 -2.66 5.30 -35.59
C HIS A 909 -1.69 4.43 -34.78
N ILE A 910 -0.70 3.79 -35.40
CA ILE A 910 0.42 3.14 -34.69
C ILE A 910 1.18 4.19 -33.87
N ASN A 911 1.47 5.36 -34.45
CA ASN A 911 2.16 6.44 -33.75
C ASN A 911 1.31 6.99 -32.60
N GLU A 912 0.00 7.14 -32.80
CA GLU A 912 -0.93 7.56 -31.76
C GLU A 912 -1.01 6.54 -30.62
N ALA A 913 -1.20 5.26 -30.93
CA ALA A 913 -1.26 4.18 -29.95
C ALA A 913 0.06 4.02 -29.18
N ALA A 914 1.20 4.12 -29.87
CA ALA A 914 2.52 4.08 -29.25
C ALA A 914 2.74 5.27 -28.30
N ARG A 915 2.32 6.48 -28.72
CA ARG A 915 2.39 7.68 -27.87
C ARG A 915 1.49 7.54 -26.65
N LEU A 916 0.23 7.17 -26.82
CA LEU A 916 -0.70 6.98 -25.72
C LEU A 916 -0.20 5.91 -24.74
N ALA A 917 0.31 4.80 -25.26
CA ALA A 917 0.88 3.75 -24.44
C ALA A 917 2.19 4.19 -23.73
N ALA A 918 2.95 5.12 -24.31
CA ALA A 918 4.10 5.76 -23.65
C ALA A 918 3.65 6.71 -22.54
N ASP A 919 2.79 7.67 -22.85
CA ASP A 919 2.28 8.71 -21.94
C ASP A 919 1.65 8.11 -20.67
N PHE A 920 0.96 6.97 -20.83
CA PHE A 920 0.30 6.27 -19.73
C PHE A 920 1.10 5.06 -19.20
N GLY A 921 2.28 4.77 -19.73
CA GLY A 921 3.13 3.67 -19.24
C GLY A 921 2.46 2.28 -19.35
N LEU A 922 1.89 1.97 -20.51
CA LEU A 922 1.15 0.73 -20.80
C LEU A 922 2.04 -0.27 -21.59
N PRO A 923 2.87 -1.10 -20.95
CA PRO A 923 3.92 -1.87 -21.63
C PRO A 923 3.37 -2.93 -22.61
N VAL A 924 2.23 -3.54 -22.31
CA VAL A 924 1.57 -4.47 -23.24
C VAL A 924 1.08 -3.74 -24.49
N GLN A 925 0.48 -2.56 -24.32
CA GLN A 925 -0.01 -1.75 -25.45
C GLN A 925 1.15 -1.19 -26.29
N GLN A 926 2.28 -0.85 -25.65
CA GLN A 926 3.51 -0.50 -26.36
C GLN A 926 4.05 -1.68 -27.19
N ALA A 927 4.03 -2.90 -26.63
CA ALA A 927 4.46 -4.10 -27.35
C ALA A 927 3.54 -4.38 -28.57
N ILE A 928 2.22 -4.24 -28.40
CA ILE A 928 1.23 -4.36 -29.48
C ILE A 928 1.50 -3.32 -30.58
N ALA A 929 1.64 -2.04 -30.22
CA ALA A 929 1.93 -0.98 -31.20
C ALA A 929 3.22 -1.23 -31.99
N GLN A 930 4.25 -1.81 -31.36
CA GLN A 930 5.48 -2.21 -32.06
C GLN A 930 5.29 -3.44 -32.94
N SER A 931 4.49 -4.42 -32.51
CA SER A 931 4.12 -5.57 -33.33
C SER A 931 3.43 -5.14 -34.62
N LEU A 932 2.47 -4.21 -34.50
CA LEU A 932 1.77 -3.61 -35.64
C LEU A 932 2.71 -2.79 -36.53
N ARG A 933 3.70 -2.08 -35.95
CA ARG A 933 4.76 -1.39 -36.73
C ARG A 933 5.59 -2.37 -37.55
N ALA A 934 6.05 -3.46 -36.94
CA ALA A 934 6.83 -4.48 -37.64
C ALA A 934 6.02 -5.09 -38.80
N ARG A 935 4.73 -5.32 -38.60
CA ARG A 935 3.81 -5.75 -39.67
C ARG A 935 3.72 -4.69 -40.77
N CYS A 936 3.57 -3.41 -40.45
CA CYS A 936 3.55 -2.32 -41.43
C CYS A 936 4.85 -2.25 -42.26
N GLU A 937 6.01 -2.35 -41.61
CA GLU A 937 7.34 -2.35 -42.25
C GLU A 937 7.51 -3.55 -43.20
N LEU A 938 7.03 -4.73 -42.80
CA LEU A 938 7.04 -5.93 -43.65
C LEU A 938 6.22 -5.71 -44.92
N LEU A 939 5.04 -5.08 -44.81
CA LEU A 939 4.18 -4.78 -45.97
C LEU A 939 4.78 -3.69 -46.87
N ALA A 940 5.52 -2.73 -46.31
CA ALA A 940 6.25 -1.71 -47.07
C ALA A 940 7.48 -2.28 -47.80
N GLY A 941 7.95 -3.47 -47.43
CA GLY A 941 9.15 -4.09 -48.00
C GLY A 941 10.45 -3.76 -47.26
N ASP A 942 10.37 -3.11 -46.10
CA ASP A 942 11.51 -2.75 -45.26
C ASP A 942 11.97 -3.94 -44.39
N LEU A 943 12.33 -5.05 -45.04
CA LEU A 943 12.47 -6.38 -44.42
C LEU A 943 13.45 -6.43 -43.25
N ARG A 944 14.60 -5.75 -43.34
CA ARG A 944 15.58 -5.72 -42.24
C ARG A 944 15.03 -4.98 -41.02
N GLN A 945 14.33 -3.87 -41.24
CA GLN A 945 13.71 -3.09 -40.18
C GLN A 945 12.57 -3.88 -39.54
N ALA A 946 11.70 -4.49 -40.35
CA ALA A 946 10.61 -5.34 -39.88
C ALA A 946 11.12 -6.50 -39.00
N ALA A 947 12.21 -7.17 -39.40
CA ALA A 947 12.82 -8.24 -38.60
C ALA A 947 13.34 -7.71 -37.24
N HIS A 948 13.97 -6.53 -37.22
CA HIS A 948 14.48 -5.92 -36.00
C HIS A 948 13.34 -5.47 -35.08
N THR A 949 12.37 -4.72 -35.59
CA THR A 949 11.19 -4.26 -34.83
C THR A 949 10.37 -5.43 -34.29
N ALA A 950 10.21 -6.52 -35.06
CA ALA A 950 9.52 -7.72 -34.62
C ALA A 950 10.26 -8.44 -33.48
N ALA A 951 11.60 -8.53 -33.55
CA ALA A 951 12.41 -9.11 -32.49
C ALA A 951 12.27 -8.32 -31.17
N ASP A 952 12.34 -6.99 -31.26
CA ASP A 952 12.16 -6.09 -30.12
C ASP A 952 10.75 -6.23 -29.51
N ALA A 953 9.72 -6.26 -30.36
CA ALA A 953 8.33 -6.46 -29.93
C ALA A 953 8.15 -7.82 -29.23
N ALA A 954 8.74 -8.90 -29.75
CA ALA A 954 8.71 -10.22 -29.13
C ALA A 954 9.35 -10.19 -27.72
N GLN A 955 10.50 -9.53 -27.58
CA GLN A 955 11.17 -9.37 -26.28
C GLN A 955 10.29 -8.61 -25.28
N ARG A 956 9.61 -7.54 -25.71
CA ARG A 956 8.69 -6.78 -24.84
C ARG A 956 7.46 -7.59 -24.44
N HIS A 957 6.89 -8.36 -25.36
CA HIS A 957 5.79 -9.27 -25.05
C HIS A 957 6.20 -10.32 -24.00
N ARG A 958 7.40 -10.91 -24.13
CA ARG A 958 7.95 -11.83 -23.11
C ARG A 958 8.18 -11.14 -21.76
N ALA A 959 8.71 -9.91 -21.76
CA ALA A 959 8.88 -9.11 -20.53
C ALA A 959 7.53 -8.82 -19.83
N CYS A 960 6.42 -8.87 -20.57
CA CYS A 960 5.07 -8.73 -20.06
C CYS A 960 4.34 -10.07 -19.81
N ASN A 961 5.00 -11.22 -19.92
CA ASN A 961 4.42 -12.56 -19.89
C ASN A 961 3.28 -12.79 -20.90
N ASN A 962 3.28 -12.05 -22.01
CA ASN A 962 2.34 -12.25 -23.13
C ASN A 962 2.98 -13.18 -24.18
N ILE A 963 2.90 -14.49 -23.92
CA ILE A 963 3.54 -15.51 -24.77
C ILE A 963 2.94 -15.52 -26.18
N ASP A 964 1.63 -15.35 -26.32
CA ASP A 964 0.95 -15.39 -27.62
C ASP A 964 1.38 -14.21 -28.50
N GLY A 965 1.48 -13.01 -27.91
CA GLY A 965 2.03 -11.85 -28.60
C GLY A 965 3.49 -12.06 -29.00
N ALA A 966 4.29 -12.69 -28.14
CA ALA A 966 5.69 -12.98 -28.45
C ALA A 966 5.83 -13.94 -29.64
N LEU A 967 5.03 -15.01 -29.68
CA LEU A 967 5.02 -15.97 -30.78
C LEU A 967 4.59 -15.30 -32.09
N LYS A 968 3.54 -14.47 -32.09
CA LYS A 968 3.12 -13.71 -33.28
C LYS A 968 4.23 -12.81 -33.82
N CYS A 969 4.96 -12.12 -32.93
CA CYS A 969 6.11 -11.30 -33.30
C CYS A 969 7.28 -12.14 -33.87
N GLN A 970 7.57 -13.31 -33.29
CA GLN A 970 8.62 -14.20 -33.81
C GLN A 970 8.29 -14.72 -35.22
N GLN A 971 7.03 -15.04 -35.49
CA GLN A 971 6.57 -15.43 -36.82
C GLN A 971 6.76 -14.30 -37.84
N LEU A 972 6.43 -13.05 -37.47
CA LEU A 972 6.69 -11.86 -38.28
C LEU A 972 8.20 -11.67 -38.54
N GLN A 973 9.03 -11.86 -37.52
CA GLN A 973 10.49 -11.78 -37.64
C GLN A 973 11.03 -12.82 -38.62
N ALA A 974 10.59 -14.09 -38.49
CA ALA A 974 11.02 -15.18 -39.34
C ALA A 974 10.63 -14.92 -40.82
N GLU A 975 9.42 -14.41 -41.06
CA GLU A 975 8.96 -14.03 -42.39
C GLU A 975 9.85 -12.94 -43.02
N ALA A 976 10.15 -11.89 -42.25
CA ALA A 976 10.99 -10.78 -42.70
C ALA A 976 12.44 -11.25 -43.00
N LEU A 977 13.01 -12.09 -42.13
CA LEU A 977 14.35 -12.65 -42.30
C LEU A 977 14.44 -13.53 -43.56
N TRP A 978 13.48 -14.44 -43.75
CA TRP A 978 13.44 -15.32 -44.91
C TRP A 978 13.39 -14.51 -46.21
N ARG A 979 12.50 -13.51 -46.29
CA ARG A 979 12.40 -12.62 -47.47
C ARG A 979 13.66 -11.79 -47.71
N SER A 980 14.43 -11.49 -46.66
CA SER A 980 15.70 -10.76 -46.78
C SER A 980 16.89 -11.63 -47.21
N GLY A 981 16.69 -12.94 -47.38
CA GLY A 981 17.72 -13.91 -47.75
C GLY A 981 18.43 -14.59 -46.56
N MET A 982 18.00 -14.32 -45.33
CA MET A 982 18.58 -14.91 -44.11
C MET A 982 17.85 -16.21 -43.71
N SER A 983 17.83 -17.19 -44.61
CA SER A 983 17.02 -18.42 -44.47
C SER A 983 17.33 -19.25 -43.22
N ASP A 984 18.60 -19.40 -42.85
CA ASP A 984 18.98 -20.22 -41.69
C ASP A 984 18.38 -19.70 -40.37
N ALA A 985 18.39 -18.38 -40.18
CA ALA A 985 17.81 -17.73 -39.01
C ALA A 985 16.28 -17.86 -38.98
N ALA A 986 15.62 -17.72 -40.14
CA ALA A 986 14.17 -17.91 -40.24
C ALA A 986 13.75 -19.37 -39.98
N ILE A 987 14.50 -20.34 -40.52
CA ILE A 987 14.28 -21.78 -40.32
C ILE A 987 14.37 -22.13 -38.83
N GLN A 988 15.33 -21.57 -38.11
CA GLN A 988 15.47 -21.81 -36.68
C GLN A 988 14.24 -21.31 -35.91
N LEU A 989 13.81 -20.06 -36.16
CA LEU A 989 12.66 -19.46 -35.48
C LEU A 989 11.36 -20.23 -35.76
N TRP A 990 11.05 -20.57 -37.02
CA TRP A 990 9.86 -21.34 -37.34
C TRP A 990 9.85 -22.74 -36.72
N ARG A 991 11.02 -23.38 -36.57
CA ARG A 991 11.12 -24.69 -35.92
C ARG A 991 10.80 -24.60 -34.42
N GLU A 992 11.32 -23.58 -33.73
CA GLU A 992 11.06 -23.33 -32.31
C GLU A 992 9.58 -22.98 -32.06
N ASP A 993 9.01 -22.11 -32.88
CA ASP A 993 7.61 -21.68 -32.76
C ASP A 993 6.63 -22.82 -33.05
N ALA A 994 6.88 -23.64 -34.08
CA ALA A 994 6.02 -24.78 -34.41
C ALA A 994 5.96 -25.82 -33.27
N ALA A 995 7.11 -26.10 -32.63
CA ALA A 995 7.17 -26.98 -31.47
C ALA A 995 6.39 -26.41 -30.27
N THR A 996 6.51 -25.10 -30.04
CA THR A 996 5.82 -24.40 -28.95
C THR A 996 4.30 -24.40 -29.16
N LEU A 997 3.82 -24.12 -30.37
CA LEU A 997 2.38 -24.13 -30.69
C LEU A 997 1.77 -25.53 -30.57
N GLN A 998 2.51 -26.56 -31.01
CA GLN A 998 2.08 -27.95 -30.86
C GLN A 998 1.93 -28.35 -29.38
N GLN A 999 2.87 -27.97 -28.52
CA GLN A 999 2.77 -28.21 -27.08
C GLN A 999 1.57 -27.50 -26.43
N ARG A 1000 1.13 -26.39 -27.03
CA ARG A 1000 -0.02 -25.59 -26.57
C ARG A 1000 -1.36 -26.05 -27.19
N GLY A 1001 -1.35 -27.02 -28.10
CA GLY A 1001 -2.55 -27.54 -28.76
C GLY A 1001 -3.04 -26.72 -29.96
N ASP A 1002 -2.29 -25.72 -30.44
CA ASP A 1002 -2.62 -25.00 -31.69
C ASP A 1002 -1.98 -25.70 -32.91
N GLU A 1003 -2.60 -26.82 -33.26
CA GLU A 1003 -2.09 -27.70 -34.33
C GLU A 1003 -2.22 -27.07 -35.72
N VAL A 1004 -3.22 -26.21 -35.95
CA VAL A 1004 -3.42 -25.56 -37.26
C VAL A 1004 -2.28 -24.57 -37.55
N SER A 1005 -1.94 -23.72 -36.60
CA SER A 1005 -0.82 -22.79 -36.73
C SER A 1005 0.52 -23.53 -36.81
N ALA A 1006 0.70 -24.60 -36.02
CA ALA A 1006 1.91 -25.42 -36.08
C ALA A 1006 2.13 -26.06 -37.46
N ARG A 1007 1.06 -26.57 -38.09
CA ARG A 1007 1.09 -27.12 -39.46
C ARG A 1007 1.46 -26.08 -40.49
N ALA A 1008 0.87 -24.88 -40.41
CA ALA A 1008 1.18 -23.78 -41.31
C ALA A 1008 2.68 -23.44 -41.27
N LEU A 1009 3.29 -23.36 -40.08
CA LEU A 1009 4.72 -23.10 -39.92
C LEU A 1009 5.59 -24.25 -40.47
N ARG A 1010 5.17 -25.52 -40.32
CA ARG A 1010 5.90 -26.66 -40.90
C ARG A 1010 5.95 -26.60 -42.43
N LEU A 1011 4.92 -26.08 -43.08
CA LEU A 1011 4.92 -25.88 -44.54
C LEU A 1011 5.88 -24.77 -44.95
N ARG A 1012 5.91 -23.65 -44.22
CA ARG A 1012 6.88 -22.56 -44.44
C ARG A 1012 8.31 -23.05 -44.26
N LEU A 1013 8.56 -23.81 -43.19
CA LEU A 1013 9.83 -24.45 -42.90
C LEU A 1013 10.28 -25.39 -44.03
N ALA A 1014 9.37 -26.18 -44.58
CA ALA A 1014 9.67 -27.10 -45.67
C ALA A 1014 10.09 -26.37 -46.96
N ASP A 1015 9.40 -25.28 -47.32
CA ASP A 1015 9.78 -24.46 -48.49
C ASP A 1015 11.12 -23.74 -48.28
N ALA A 1016 11.35 -23.18 -47.10
CA ALA A 1016 12.58 -22.47 -46.78
C ALA A 1016 13.82 -23.38 -46.70
N ALA A 1017 13.65 -24.63 -46.26
CA ALA A 1017 14.73 -25.62 -46.19
C ALA A 1017 15.03 -26.30 -47.54
N ALA A 1018 14.19 -26.10 -48.56
CA ALA A 1018 14.41 -26.64 -49.90
C ALA A 1018 15.25 -25.67 -50.75
N PRO A 1019 16.38 -26.09 -51.33
CA PRO A 1019 17.25 -25.20 -52.11
C PRO A 1019 16.53 -24.64 -53.35
N THR A 1020 16.67 -23.33 -53.58
CA THR A 1020 16.27 -22.65 -54.83
C THR A 1020 17.35 -22.84 -55.89
N SER A 1021 17.11 -23.72 -56.86
CA SER A 1021 17.98 -23.91 -58.03
C SER A 1021 17.90 -22.70 -58.97
N ALA A 1022 18.84 -21.76 -58.82
CA ALA A 1022 19.11 -20.73 -59.82
C ALA A 1022 20.57 -20.84 -60.31
N HIS A 1023 20.90 -21.98 -60.93
CA HIS A 1023 22.00 -22.03 -61.90
C HIS A 1023 21.52 -22.76 -63.16
N VAL A 1024 21.64 -22.04 -64.26
CA VAL A 1024 21.31 -22.45 -65.63
C VAL A 1024 22.16 -23.68 -65.99
N GLY A 1025 21.50 -24.80 -66.36
CA GLY A 1025 22.10 -25.84 -67.21
C GLY A 1025 22.63 -27.13 -66.56
N GLY A 1026 22.08 -27.62 -65.45
CA GLY A 1026 22.42 -28.94 -64.88
C GLY A 1026 21.20 -29.73 -64.43
N GLU A 1027 21.26 -31.07 -64.54
CA GLU A 1027 20.23 -32.06 -64.15
C GLU A 1027 19.59 -31.79 -62.77
N PRO A 1028 18.33 -32.24 -62.53
CA PRO A 1028 17.64 -32.06 -61.27
C PRO A 1028 18.42 -32.71 -60.11
N ASP A 1029 19.05 -31.87 -59.29
CA ASP A 1029 19.78 -32.31 -58.11
C ASP A 1029 18.80 -32.88 -57.08
N THR A 1030 18.74 -34.21 -57.00
CA THR A 1030 18.07 -34.97 -55.95
C THR A 1030 18.85 -34.87 -54.64
N SER A 1031 18.97 -33.65 -54.09
CA SER A 1031 19.55 -33.47 -52.77
C SER A 1031 18.62 -34.10 -51.71
N ALA A 1032 19.19 -34.74 -50.69
CA ALA A 1032 18.44 -35.32 -49.57
C ALA A 1032 17.49 -34.32 -48.87
N THR A 1033 17.80 -33.01 -48.99
CA THR A 1033 17.01 -31.90 -48.43
C THR A 1033 15.69 -31.67 -49.18
N THR A 1034 15.69 -31.70 -50.52
CA THR A 1034 14.46 -31.60 -51.33
C THR A 1034 13.51 -32.76 -51.07
N ALA A 1035 14.05 -33.98 -50.94
CA ALA A 1035 13.26 -35.16 -50.58
C ALA A 1035 12.67 -35.07 -49.15
N ALA A 1036 13.37 -34.45 -48.21
CA ALA A 1036 12.89 -34.23 -46.84
C ALA A 1036 11.78 -33.17 -46.77
N ALA A 1037 11.92 -32.07 -47.52
CA ALA A 1037 10.89 -31.05 -47.66
C ALA A 1037 9.60 -31.64 -48.27
N LEU A 1038 9.73 -32.44 -49.34
CA LEU A 1038 8.60 -33.12 -49.97
C LEU A 1038 7.88 -34.05 -48.99
N ARG A 1039 8.61 -34.89 -48.24
CA ARG A 1039 8.01 -35.76 -47.22
C ARG A 1039 7.23 -34.97 -46.17
N SER A 1040 7.76 -33.82 -45.74
CA SER A 1040 7.12 -32.95 -44.75
C SER A 1040 5.81 -32.36 -45.28
N VAL A 1041 5.77 -31.91 -46.54
CA VAL A 1041 4.54 -31.38 -47.16
C VAL A 1041 3.51 -32.50 -47.40
N LEU A 1042 3.95 -33.69 -47.83
CA LEU A 1042 3.05 -34.83 -48.04
C LEU A 1042 2.36 -35.30 -46.76
N ALA A 1043 3.03 -35.20 -45.60
CA ALA A 1043 2.43 -35.52 -44.31
C ALA A 1043 1.24 -34.60 -43.96
N GLU A 1044 1.28 -33.35 -44.42
CA GLU A 1044 0.23 -32.35 -44.17
C GLU A 1044 -0.84 -32.31 -45.27
N LEU A 1045 -0.62 -32.96 -46.40
CA LEU A 1045 -1.50 -32.90 -47.57
C LEU A 1045 -2.97 -33.28 -47.30
N PRO A 1046 -3.30 -34.30 -46.46
CA PRO A 1046 -4.71 -34.64 -46.17
C PRO A 1046 -5.50 -33.48 -45.55
N PHE A 1047 -4.83 -32.65 -44.74
CA PHE A 1047 -5.42 -31.46 -44.14
C PHE A 1047 -5.61 -30.35 -45.17
N LEU A 1048 -4.66 -30.17 -46.08
CA LEU A 1048 -4.64 -29.09 -47.07
C LEU A 1048 -5.63 -29.25 -48.23
N GLN A 1049 -6.39 -30.35 -48.30
CA GLN A 1049 -7.36 -30.59 -49.38
C GLN A 1049 -8.55 -29.63 -49.35
N GLN A 1050 -8.83 -29.01 -48.20
CA GLN A 1050 -9.92 -28.05 -48.04
C GLN A 1050 -9.41 -26.61 -48.17
N ALA A 1051 -10.17 -25.76 -48.86
CA ALA A 1051 -9.87 -24.33 -48.97
C ALA A 1051 -9.80 -23.66 -47.58
N GLN A 1052 -10.59 -24.11 -46.61
CA GLN A 1052 -10.62 -23.47 -45.29
C GLN A 1052 -9.56 -23.97 -44.30
N ALA A 1053 -8.76 -24.97 -44.66
CA ALA A 1053 -7.87 -25.66 -43.72
C ALA A 1053 -6.85 -24.73 -43.04
N LEU A 1054 -6.32 -23.74 -43.76
CA LEU A 1054 -5.35 -22.78 -43.22
C LEU A 1054 -5.96 -21.41 -42.90
N ALA A 1055 -7.28 -21.26 -42.98
CA ALA A 1055 -7.92 -19.95 -42.93
C ALA A 1055 -7.82 -19.26 -41.56
N THR A 1056 -7.55 -20.01 -40.49
CA THR A 1056 -7.31 -19.47 -39.13
C THR A 1056 -5.83 -19.34 -38.78
N ALA A 1057 -4.93 -19.86 -39.62
CA ALA A 1057 -3.49 -19.81 -39.37
C ALA A 1057 -2.92 -18.44 -39.77
N PRO A 1058 -1.99 -17.87 -38.96
CA PRO A 1058 -1.16 -16.75 -39.40
C PRO A 1058 -0.46 -17.09 -40.72
N PHE A 1059 -0.53 -16.17 -41.69
CA PHE A 1059 0.06 -16.34 -43.03
C PHE A 1059 -0.42 -17.59 -43.78
N GLY A 1060 -1.68 -18.01 -43.60
CA GLY A 1060 -2.25 -19.20 -44.24
C GLY A 1060 -2.01 -19.31 -45.75
N LEU A 1061 -2.24 -18.23 -46.51
CA LEU A 1061 -1.98 -18.21 -47.96
C LEU A 1061 -0.49 -18.42 -48.28
N ALA A 1062 0.41 -17.87 -47.46
CA ALA A 1062 1.86 -18.05 -47.62
C ALA A 1062 2.28 -19.50 -47.34
N ALA A 1063 1.62 -20.18 -46.39
CA ALA A 1063 1.84 -21.59 -46.10
C ALA A 1063 1.30 -22.49 -47.23
N ARG A 1064 0.14 -22.14 -47.81
CA ARG A 1064 -0.40 -22.84 -48.99
C ARG A 1064 0.52 -22.68 -50.21
N LEU A 1065 1.03 -21.48 -50.44
CA LEU A 1065 2.00 -21.22 -51.50
C LEU A 1065 3.31 -22.00 -51.29
N ALA A 1066 3.80 -22.09 -50.05
CA ALA A 1066 4.97 -22.88 -49.69
C ALA A 1066 4.78 -24.37 -50.04
N ALA A 1067 3.62 -24.94 -49.69
CA ALA A 1067 3.27 -26.31 -50.05
C ALA A 1067 3.26 -26.51 -51.57
N TRP A 1068 2.64 -25.57 -52.31
CA TRP A 1068 2.64 -25.60 -53.78
C TRP A 1068 4.06 -25.56 -54.37
N ARG A 1069 4.93 -24.65 -53.89
CA ARG A 1069 6.31 -24.51 -54.39
C ARG A 1069 7.11 -25.80 -54.23
N VAL A 1070 7.03 -26.45 -53.07
CA VAL A 1070 7.71 -27.72 -52.81
C VAL A 1070 7.18 -28.83 -53.73
N LEU A 1071 5.86 -28.96 -53.86
CA LEU A 1071 5.24 -29.96 -54.73
C LEU A 1071 5.55 -29.73 -56.21
N HIS A 1072 5.56 -28.47 -56.65
CA HIS A 1072 5.86 -28.06 -58.03
C HIS A 1072 7.31 -28.36 -58.39
N ARG A 1073 8.29 -27.99 -57.54
CA ARG A 1073 9.71 -28.33 -57.73
C ARG A 1073 9.94 -29.84 -57.81
N ALA A 1074 9.13 -30.63 -57.11
CA ALA A 1074 9.20 -32.09 -57.12
C ALA A 1074 8.39 -32.76 -58.26
N GLY A 1075 7.70 -32.01 -59.12
CA GLY A 1075 6.86 -32.57 -60.18
C GLY A 1075 5.65 -33.38 -59.67
N HIS A 1076 5.19 -33.15 -58.44
CA HIS A 1076 4.13 -33.95 -57.82
C HIS A 1076 2.73 -33.51 -58.31
N PRO A 1077 1.81 -34.43 -58.67
CA PRO A 1077 0.51 -34.08 -59.27
C PRO A 1077 -0.39 -33.22 -58.37
N ALA A 1078 -0.25 -33.35 -57.04
CA ALA A 1078 -0.98 -32.52 -56.08
C ALA A 1078 -0.66 -31.01 -56.15
N ALA A 1079 0.41 -30.61 -56.84
CA ALA A 1079 0.73 -29.20 -57.05
C ALA A 1079 -0.40 -28.44 -57.77
N ALA A 1080 -1.04 -29.06 -58.77
CA ALA A 1080 -2.14 -28.42 -59.50
C ALA A 1080 -3.34 -28.09 -58.59
N GLN A 1081 -3.68 -29.02 -57.67
CA GLN A 1081 -4.75 -28.83 -56.70
C GLN A 1081 -4.41 -27.72 -55.70
N GLN A 1082 -3.20 -27.71 -55.13
CA GLN A 1082 -2.80 -26.67 -54.18
C GLN A 1082 -2.74 -25.27 -54.82
N ARG A 1083 -2.37 -25.19 -56.11
CA ARG A 1083 -2.43 -23.95 -56.88
C ARG A 1083 -3.86 -23.45 -57.05
N ALA A 1084 -4.80 -24.34 -57.41
CA ALA A 1084 -6.20 -23.98 -57.57
C ALA A 1084 -6.80 -23.44 -56.26
N LEU A 1085 -6.51 -24.10 -55.14
CA LEU A 1085 -6.94 -23.66 -53.81
C LEU A 1085 -6.31 -22.31 -53.42
N ALA A 1086 -5.02 -22.07 -53.74
CA ALA A 1086 -4.39 -20.78 -53.50
C ALA A 1086 -4.98 -19.66 -54.35
N ALA A 1087 -5.37 -19.95 -55.60
CA ALA A 1087 -6.06 -18.98 -56.46
C ALA A 1087 -7.45 -18.65 -55.92
N GLU A 1088 -8.18 -19.65 -55.43
CA GLU A 1088 -9.49 -19.48 -54.82
C GLU A 1088 -9.41 -18.63 -53.54
N GLU A 1089 -8.48 -18.93 -52.64
CA GLU A 1089 -8.25 -18.13 -51.42
C GLU A 1089 -7.84 -16.68 -51.73
N LEU A 1090 -6.94 -16.48 -52.70
CA LEU A 1090 -6.56 -15.13 -53.13
C LEU A 1090 -7.76 -14.37 -53.72
N ALA A 1091 -8.57 -15.03 -54.56
CA ALA A 1091 -9.77 -14.42 -55.12
C ALA A 1091 -10.78 -14.05 -54.02
N GLN A 1092 -10.97 -14.90 -53.02
CA GLN A 1092 -11.81 -14.60 -51.85
C GLN A 1092 -11.29 -13.38 -51.09
N ALA A 1093 -9.98 -13.32 -50.81
CA ALA A 1093 -9.36 -12.19 -50.13
C ALA A 1093 -9.48 -10.87 -50.93
N LEU A 1094 -9.35 -10.92 -52.26
CA LEU A 1094 -9.52 -9.72 -53.10
C LEU A 1094 -10.98 -9.27 -53.23
N ASN A 1095 -11.92 -10.21 -53.29
CA ASN A 1095 -13.35 -9.90 -53.42
C ASN A 1095 -13.94 -9.21 -52.18
N ALA A 1096 -13.24 -9.26 -51.05
CA ALA A 1096 -13.52 -8.46 -49.86
C ALA A 1096 -13.57 -6.95 -50.14
N HIS A 1097 -12.74 -6.47 -51.07
CA HIS A 1097 -12.59 -5.05 -51.32
C HIS A 1097 -13.44 -4.65 -52.52
N THR A 1098 -14.45 -3.81 -52.28
CA THR A 1098 -15.36 -3.31 -53.33
C THR A 1098 -14.66 -2.31 -54.26
N ASP A 1099 -13.73 -1.51 -53.74
CA ASP A 1099 -12.92 -0.57 -54.50
C ASP A 1099 -11.86 -1.30 -55.36
N PRO A 1100 -11.92 -1.18 -56.71
CA PRO A 1100 -10.91 -1.75 -57.61
C PRO A 1100 -9.47 -1.28 -57.32
N ALA A 1101 -9.28 -0.04 -56.88
CA ALA A 1101 -7.97 0.50 -56.55
C ALA A 1101 -7.39 -0.17 -55.29
N VAL A 1102 -8.24 -0.43 -54.29
CA VAL A 1102 -7.84 -1.17 -53.08
C VAL A 1102 -7.52 -2.62 -53.44
N ARG A 1103 -8.32 -3.29 -54.29
CA ARG A 1103 -8.01 -4.65 -54.76
C ARG A 1103 -6.65 -4.73 -55.44
N ALA A 1104 -6.38 -3.81 -56.37
CA ALA A 1104 -5.10 -3.75 -57.05
C ALA A 1104 -3.95 -3.53 -56.05
N ARG A 1105 -4.12 -2.61 -55.09
CA ARG A 1105 -3.14 -2.32 -54.05
C ARG A 1105 -2.90 -3.54 -53.14
N VAL A 1106 -3.94 -4.16 -52.60
CA VAL A 1106 -3.87 -5.36 -51.75
C VAL A 1106 -3.19 -6.52 -52.48
N CYS A 1107 -3.50 -6.74 -53.76
CA CYS A 1107 -2.88 -7.79 -54.57
C CYS A 1107 -1.37 -7.56 -54.79
N SER A 1108 -0.97 -6.30 -54.97
CA SER A 1108 0.41 -5.92 -55.31
C SER A 1108 1.32 -5.65 -54.12
N VAL A 1109 0.77 -5.16 -53.01
CA VAL A 1109 1.51 -4.75 -51.81
C VAL A 1109 1.64 -5.91 -50.83
N LEU A 1110 0.58 -6.68 -50.56
CA LEU A 1110 0.67 -7.78 -49.60
C LEU A 1110 1.59 -8.89 -50.14
N PRO A 1111 2.70 -9.22 -49.46
CA PRO A 1111 3.74 -10.06 -50.04
C PRO A 1111 3.25 -11.42 -50.51
N TRP A 1112 2.43 -12.12 -49.72
CA TRP A 1112 1.89 -13.44 -50.08
C TRP A 1112 0.80 -13.37 -51.16
N HIS A 1113 0.05 -12.27 -51.27
CA HIS A 1113 -0.89 -12.09 -52.38
C HIS A 1113 -0.15 -11.91 -53.69
N ARG A 1114 0.87 -11.04 -53.69
CA ARG A 1114 1.75 -10.82 -54.84
C ARG A 1114 2.47 -12.09 -55.25
N ASP A 1115 2.98 -12.85 -54.28
CA ASP A 1115 3.71 -14.10 -54.56
C ASP A 1115 2.80 -15.18 -55.16
N VAL A 1116 1.53 -15.27 -54.72
CA VAL A 1116 0.52 -16.16 -55.33
C VAL A 1116 0.14 -15.66 -56.73
N ALA A 1117 -0.11 -14.35 -56.91
CA ALA A 1117 -0.41 -13.78 -58.22
C ALA A 1117 0.72 -14.04 -59.23
N ALA A 1118 1.98 -13.88 -58.81
CA ALA A 1118 3.16 -14.18 -59.62
C ALA A 1118 3.26 -15.68 -59.98
N ALA A 1119 3.02 -16.57 -59.01
CA ALA A 1119 2.99 -18.02 -59.25
C ALA A 1119 1.90 -18.44 -60.27
N LEU A 1120 0.74 -17.79 -60.21
CA LEU A 1120 -0.35 -18.00 -61.17
C LEU A 1120 0.01 -17.48 -62.57
N ALA A 1121 0.74 -16.38 -62.67
CA ALA A 1121 1.19 -15.81 -63.94
C ALA A 1121 2.28 -16.64 -64.63
N GLN A 1122 3.29 -17.12 -63.89
CA GLN A 1122 4.41 -17.92 -64.43
C GLN A 1122 3.97 -19.19 -65.16
N THR A 1123 2.83 -19.75 -64.80
CA THR A 1123 2.33 -21.01 -65.38
C THR A 1123 1.26 -20.82 -66.47
N ALA A 1124 0.88 -19.57 -66.76
CA ALA A 1124 0.08 -19.24 -67.95
C ALA A 1124 0.94 -19.22 -69.23
N GLU A 1125 2.25 -18.97 -69.09
CA GLU A 1125 3.25 -19.00 -70.18
C GLU A 1125 3.69 -20.43 -70.56
N ASP A 1126 3.44 -21.43 -69.70
CA ASP A 1126 3.74 -22.86 -69.93
C ASP A 1126 2.62 -23.62 -70.70
N ARG A 1127 1.64 -22.93 -71.31
CA ARG A 1127 0.68 -23.58 -72.22
C ARG A 1127 1.34 -23.88 -73.57
N PRO A 1128 1.30 -25.13 -74.09
CA PRO A 1128 1.59 -25.35 -75.50
C PRO A 1128 0.53 -24.60 -76.35
N PRO A 1129 0.90 -24.07 -77.54
CA PRO A 1129 -0.05 -23.36 -78.38
C PRO A 1129 -1.20 -24.30 -78.75
N ALA A 1130 -2.43 -23.77 -78.64
CA ALA A 1130 -3.65 -24.47 -79.01
C ALA A 1130 -3.53 -25.03 -80.44
N THR A 1131 -3.57 -26.36 -80.56
CA THR A 1131 -3.86 -27.00 -81.84
C THR A 1131 -5.37 -27.07 -81.99
N VAL A 1132 -5.87 -26.33 -82.97
CA VAL A 1132 -7.22 -26.41 -83.52
C VAL A 1132 -7.51 -27.85 -83.97
N HIS A 1133 -8.67 -28.42 -83.61
CA HIS A 1133 -9.67 -28.91 -84.57
C HIS A 1133 -10.85 -29.65 -83.91
N PHE A 1134 -12.04 -29.16 -84.30
CA PHE A 1134 -13.41 -29.70 -84.26
C PHE A 1134 -14.10 -29.92 -82.91
#